data_AF-A0A9N8DX87-F1
#
_entry.id   AF-A0A9N8DX87-F1
#
_cell.length_a   1.000
_cell.length_b   1.000
_cell.length_c   1.000
_cell.angle_alpha   90.00
_cell.angle_beta   90.00
_cell.angle_gamma   90.00
#
_symmetry.space_group_name_H-M   'P 1'
#
loop_
_entity.id
_entity.type
_entity.pdbx_description
1 polymer ?
#
loop_
_entity_poly.entity_id
_entity_poly.type
_entity_poly.pdbx_seq_one_letter_code
_entity_poly.pdbx_strand_id
1 'polypeptide(L)'
;MSSSHSCQFCQEGFSSRNALFRHLRTTAECFQKASNQNGTLQSAPSIPLPKQKIGIRFGYRYPTKNTTSSSDATTTTTTDTSTKDIPFYEHAAQRVQQVFLEALQKHQPVSFDEDGPLTQATVARLRHVVLAQDDDCSAASDVVGFHYRGEELHTAMAASIRHEMQQLLDHHHNDTSNIRVLHVASLPMTTKFQAEQSCTQRIYHYLLPMEWLQGGEDVQQWWIQKPNQQHNPRAYQRRPAVLKRLKQALQALESRTLAEKRKPEEQHPEEQPEEPPVEPPPPQPEEKQPEHGRSTMIASPGRYGSLWQKERRCFHNFCHLGGNLASPSHDPVWRTVDRAKVMGFVASDNNENVNAVVEIRGDGFVTQQLRRMMGAVVAMTNGWLPIDDYVRMATRPDVCLETPLAPSQRLYFSAGRFHFMELLLHGGKKNNQNSMQLFEESTPVAQEWQRQLQLDMIRQASSSAQEQEWLQELQQVVAPRIRTQMERIQTEDQERLQKVQQQQQQQHAFHGDHTTVRNNQPPPGPYIETVSLLRNIVEQEQWPRTSKARSRVIRSVVGAEDATPTTTATARTTTSSKFAGERFQSGSFTVVNSELYDRKLPLGNQLFPELAKAVFDLEVALATPGLANGTIRAEGERPPSSHCAINRNAEFTPHVDSGRGRGQSVSMIVGLGDYDGGAIFVEGEDYGIRYNPLEFDGWKQRHWTAPFVGERFSLVWFTPAGNDDESDATTAATENVGESSASIGASSPEDSKAQLLIQEHQQQLPLFPPFKYRPGSTDTLAIIEMFDPDKGCAYELKNHVWGQSGTSTKDFSPKGHQCVLDVGAHIGTFSRFALSLGIPKVIAYEPEPGNAELLAHNLQPTESDENESKDNSRVEIHIAAVAHGASGYKTLVHARSRNDGTINTWRHALEDYSQYMDKSTKLPSKKQENILTRSRVLSVPFFGNALTPGVTFVKMDCEGAELDILLSEAASKPESWLDVTHFVFEWSFTKEKRVQTFHKAIGNLQVAGFQVWYDGKGAWWDTSSDPSTMWPFRSDLVVFAMR
;
A
#
# COMPACT_ATOMS: atom_id res chain seq x y z
N MET A 1 -36.27 -52.89 5.92
CA MET A 1 -35.02 -52.88 6.71
C MET A 1 -34.01 -52.02 5.96
N SER A 2 -33.83 -50.75 6.37
CA SER A 2 -32.81 -49.89 5.77
C SER A 2 -31.45 -50.44 6.19
N SER A 3 -30.61 -50.83 5.23
CA SER A 3 -29.25 -51.27 5.49
C SER A 3 -28.47 -50.11 6.09
N SER A 4 -28.28 -50.10 7.41
CA SER A 4 -27.36 -49.16 8.05
C SER A 4 -25.95 -49.45 7.57
N HIS A 5 -25.28 -48.44 7.01
CA HIS A 5 -23.89 -48.58 6.61
C HIS A 5 -23.04 -48.33 7.85
N SER A 6 -22.42 -49.35 8.44
CA SER A 6 -21.49 -49.14 9.56
C SER A 6 -20.05 -49.11 9.09
N CYS A 7 -19.22 -48.33 9.77
CA CYS A 7 -17.78 -48.38 9.57
C CYS A 7 -17.23 -49.68 10.14
N GLN A 8 -16.56 -50.49 9.31
CA GLN A 8 -16.00 -51.76 9.77
C GLN A 8 -14.91 -51.59 10.83
N PHE A 9 -14.34 -50.39 10.99
CA PHE A 9 -13.25 -50.11 11.93
C PHE A 9 -13.72 -49.55 13.27
N CYS A 10 -14.66 -48.60 13.28
CA CYS A 10 -15.17 -47.97 14.52
C CYS A 10 -16.62 -48.35 14.85
N GLN A 11 -17.30 -49.09 13.97
CA GLN A 11 -18.70 -49.53 14.11
C GLN A 11 -19.75 -48.39 14.13
N GLU A 12 -19.36 -47.15 13.87
CA GLU A 12 -20.29 -46.02 13.76
C GLU A 12 -21.25 -46.23 12.58
N GLY A 13 -22.54 -45.93 12.80
CA GLY A 13 -23.60 -46.12 11.81
C GLY A 13 -23.84 -44.86 10.99
N PHE A 14 -23.89 -45.00 9.67
CA PHE A 14 -24.07 -43.90 8.72
C PHE A 14 -25.37 -44.05 7.95
N SER A 15 -26.02 -42.91 7.73
CA SER A 15 -27.27 -42.81 6.97
C SER A 15 -27.12 -43.17 5.49
N SER A 16 -25.90 -43.18 4.96
CA SER A 16 -25.62 -43.55 3.57
C SER A 16 -24.20 -44.09 3.39
N ARG A 17 -23.98 -44.83 2.30
CA ARG A 17 -22.65 -45.29 1.89
C ARG A 17 -21.67 -44.13 1.64
N ASN A 18 -22.17 -42.98 1.18
CA ASN A 18 -21.35 -41.76 1.02
C ASN A 18 -20.94 -41.15 2.35
N ALA A 19 -21.83 -41.17 3.36
CA ALA A 19 -21.48 -40.75 4.71
C ALA A 19 -20.45 -41.71 5.35
N LEU A 20 -20.60 -43.03 5.13
CA LEU A 20 -19.60 -44.02 5.52
C LEU A 20 -18.26 -43.79 4.80
N PHE A 21 -18.25 -43.57 3.48
CA PHE A 21 -17.01 -43.26 2.77
C PHE A 21 -16.39 -41.95 3.22
N ARG A 22 -17.19 -40.92 3.50
CA ARG A 22 -16.70 -39.66 4.07
C ARG A 22 -16.03 -39.94 5.41
N HIS A 23 -16.68 -40.67 6.31
CA HIS A 23 -16.10 -41.09 7.58
C HIS A 23 -14.80 -41.90 7.43
N LEU A 24 -14.79 -42.94 6.57
CA LEU A 24 -13.60 -43.74 6.29
C LEU A 24 -12.44 -42.93 5.71
N ARG A 25 -12.73 -41.75 5.14
CA ARG A 25 -11.76 -40.83 4.54
C ARG A 25 -11.36 -39.68 5.48
N THR A 26 -12.21 -39.27 6.41
CA THR A 26 -11.93 -38.16 7.35
C THR A 26 -11.34 -38.68 8.65
N THR A 27 -11.86 -39.78 9.18
CA THR A 27 -11.40 -40.33 10.46
C THR A 27 -10.04 -41.02 10.31
N ALA A 28 -9.00 -40.35 10.81
CA ALA A 28 -7.59 -40.78 10.77
C ALA A 28 -7.39 -42.28 11.03
N GLU A 29 -7.97 -42.78 12.14
CA GLU A 29 -7.81 -44.16 12.57
C GLU A 29 -8.47 -45.16 11.61
N CYS A 30 -9.66 -44.83 11.09
CA CYS A 30 -10.38 -45.67 10.13
C CYS A 30 -9.71 -45.64 8.76
N PHE A 31 -9.19 -44.48 8.34
CA PHE A 31 -8.43 -44.33 7.12
C PHE A 31 -7.12 -45.13 7.15
N GLN A 32 -6.37 -45.06 8.26
CA GLN A 32 -5.12 -45.80 8.42
C GLN A 32 -5.36 -47.31 8.45
N LYS A 33 -6.39 -47.78 9.16
CA LYS A 33 -6.80 -49.20 9.15
C LYS A 33 -7.28 -49.66 7.78
N ALA A 34 -8.01 -48.82 7.04
CA ALA A 34 -8.42 -49.09 5.67
C ALA A 34 -7.24 -49.18 4.70
N SER A 35 -6.27 -48.28 4.84
CA SER A 35 -5.05 -48.25 4.01
C SER A 35 -4.17 -49.46 4.27
N ASN A 36 -4.02 -49.87 5.54
CA ASN A 36 -3.23 -51.03 5.93
C ASN A 36 -3.86 -52.38 5.50
N GLN A 37 -5.19 -52.47 5.40
CA GLN A 37 -5.87 -53.70 4.96
C GLN A 37 -5.79 -53.93 3.44
N ASN A 38 -5.64 -52.89 2.64
CA ASN A 38 -5.60 -52.96 1.18
C ASN A 38 -4.19 -52.71 0.65
N GLY A 39 -3.28 -53.67 0.88
CA GLY A 39 -1.83 -53.64 0.58
C GLY A 39 -1.41 -53.39 -0.89
N THR A 40 -2.30 -52.87 -1.74
CA THR A 40 -2.11 -52.54 -3.16
C THR A 40 -2.38 -51.06 -3.49
N LEU A 41 -2.68 -50.19 -2.51
CA LEU A 41 -3.02 -48.77 -2.73
C LEU A 41 -1.81 -47.80 -2.79
N GLN A 42 -0.59 -48.26 -3.12
CA GLN A 42 0.59 -47.39 -3.19
C GLN A 42 0.54 -46.31 -4.30
N SER A 43 -0.46 -46.32 -5.18
CA SER A 43 -0.65 -45.31 -6.24
C SER A 43 -2.05 -44.69 -6.25
N ALA A 44 -2.81 -44.78 -5.15
CA ALA A 44 -4.11 -44.11 -5.08
C ALA A 44 -3.90 -42.58 -5.07
N PRO A 45 -4.60 -41.80 -5.92
CA PRO A 45 -4.49 -40.35 -5.93
C PRO A 45 -4.76 -39.80 -4.52
N SER A 46 -3.86 -38.94 -4.04
CA SER A 46 -3.96 -38.30 -2.72
C SER A 46 -5.35 -37.69 -2.56
N ILE A 47 -6.12 -38.16 -1.58
CA ILE A 47 -7.48 -37.67 -1.36
C ILE A 47 -7.38 -36.18 -1.00
N PRO A 48 -8.14 -35.30 -1.68
CA PRO A 48 -8.14 -33.88 -1.35
C PRO A 48 -8.80 -33.70 0.02
N LEU A 49 -7.99 -33.58 1.06
CA LEU A 49 -8.42 -33.17 2.39
C LEU A 49 -9.01 -31.75 2.32
N PRO A 50 -10.02 -31.41 3.14
CA PRO A 50 -10.64 -30.10 3.09
C PRO A 50 -9.62 -29.03 3.45
N LYS A 51 -9.63 -27.94 2.68
CA LYS A 51 -8.75 -26.80 2.92
C LYS A 51 -9.22 -26.07 4.17
N GLN A 52 -8.30 -25.86 5.09
CA GLN A 52 -8.49 -25.18 6.36
C GLN A 52 -7.56 -23.97 6.43
N LYS A 53 -7.89 -23.05 7.34
CA LYS A 53 -7.09 -21.87 7.63
C LYS A 53 -6.69 -21.85 9.10
N ILE A 54 -5.43 -21.54 9.36
CA ILE A 54 -4.89 -21.47 10.71
C ILE A 54 -4.22 -20.12 10.96
N GLY A 55 -4.37 -19.62 12.19
CA GLY A 55 -3.55 -18.55 12.75
C GLY A 55 -2.76 -19.09 13.95
N ILE A 56 -1.44 -18.90 13.94
CA ILE A 56 -0.56 -19.34 15.03
C ILE A 56 0.14 -18.12 15.62
N ARG A 57 0.02 -17.96 16.93
CA ARG A 57 0.73 -16.94 17.70
C ARG A 57 1.93 -17.56 18.37
N PHE A 58 3.09 -16.95 18.20
CA PHE A 58 4.36 -17.46 18.68
C PHE A 58 5.28 -16.31 19.07
N GLY A 59 6.26 -16.60 19.92
CA GLY A 59 7.33 -15.67 20.23
C GLY A 59 8.67 -16.28 19.86
N TYR A 60 9.67 -15.43 19.66
CA TYR A 60 11.03 -15.87 19.43
C TYR A 60 12.06 -14.88 19.99
N ARG A 61 13.22 -15.39 20.36
CA ARG A 61 14.40 -14.60 20.76
C ARG A 61 15.42 -14.60 19.63
N TYR A 62 15.88 -13.42 19.22
CA TYR A 62 16.97 -13.33 18.24
C TYR A 62 18.27 -13.88 18.85
N PRO A 63 18.99 -14.77 18.16
CA PRO A 63 20.22 -15.34 18.69
C PRO A 63 21.34 -14.29 18.74
N THR A 64 21.94 -14.18 19.92
CA THR A 64 23.37 -13.92 20.10
C THR A 64 24.28 -14.39 18.98
N LYS A 65 24.66 -13.59 17.97
CA LYS A 65 25.89 -13.94 17.23
C LYS A 65 27.04 -13.82 18.23
N ASN A 66 27.47 -14.94 18.82
CA ASN A 66 28.65 -14.99 19.67
C ASN A 66 29.83 -14.52 18.82
N THR A 67 30.26 -13.28 19.02
CA THR A 67 31.34 -12.59 18.32
C THR A 67 32.73 -13.17 18.61
N THR A 68 32.82 -14.36 19.21
CA THR A 68 34.08 -14.99 19.61
C THR A 68 34.75 -15.85 18.53
N SER A 69 34.22 -15.94 17.31
CA SER A 69 34.99 -16.45 16.16
C SER A 69 35.65 -15.30 15.38
N SER A 70 36.73 -14.81 15.97
CA SER A 70 37.67 -13.86 15.38
C SER A 70 38.34 -14.43 14.11
N SER A 71 38.27 -13.66 13.04
CA SER A 71 39.37 -13.30 12.11
C SER A 71 39.90 -14.21 10.99
N ASP A 72 39.40 -15.41 10.69
CA ASP A 72 39.84 -16.16 9.48
C ASP A 72 38.84 -16.12 8.31
N ALA A 73 38.29 -14.93 8.05
CA ALA A 73 37.58 -14.64 6.80
C ALA A 73 38.60 -14.31 5.68
N THR A 74 39.44 -15.27 5.31
CA THR A 74 40.16 -15.25 4.04
C THR A 74 39.48 -16.22 3.07
N THR A 75 38.71 -15.64 2.15
CA THR A 75 38.70 -16.05 0.73
C THR A 75 38.57 -17.55 0.40
N THR A 76 37.48 -18.20 0.83
CA THR A 76 36.94 -19.34 0.08
C THR A 76 35.64 -18.94 -0.59
N THR A 77 35.79 -18.38 -1.79
CA THR A 77 34.74 -18.22 -2.81
C THR A 77 34.26 -19.59 -3.28
N THR A 78 33.43 -20.26 -2.50
CA THR A 78 32.53 -21.30 -3.04
C THR A 78 31.20 -20.66 -3.39
N THR A 79 30.94 -20.60 -4.69
CA THR A 79 29.88 -19.90 -5.41
C THR A 79 28.48 -20.49 -5.23
N ASP A 80 28.08 -20.87 -4.01
CA ASP A 80 26.69 -21.28 -3.76
C ASP A 80 25.83 -20.04 -3.48
N THR A 81 25.59 -19.27 -4.54
CA THR A 81 24.94 -17.95 -4.54
C THR A 81 23.41 -17.98 -4.29
N SER A 82 22.83 -19.10 -3.85
CA SER A 82 21.37 -19.28 -3.85
C SER A 82 20.65 -19.15 -2.51
N THR A 83 21.33 -19.21 -1.37
CA THR A 83 20.68 -18.95 -0.06
C THR A 83 20.98 -17.54 0.40
N LYS A 84 20.27 -16.56 -0.18
CA LYS A 84 20.20 -15.21 0.38
C LYS A 84 19.87 -15.31 1.87
N ASP A 85 20.56 -14.56 2.71
CA ASP A 85 20.34 -14.50 4.17
C ASP A 85 18.85 -14.22 4.45
N ILE A 86 18.09 -15.26 4.78
CA ILE A 86 16.68 -15.13 5.17
C ILE A 86 16.66 -14.50 6.56
N PRO A 87 15.91 -13.40 6.78
CA PRO A 87 15.80 -12.79 8.09
C PRO A 87 15.30 -13.76 9.15
N PHE A 88 15.80 -13.67 10.38
CA PHE A 88 15.50 -14.63 11.44
C PHE A 88 13.99 -14.76 11.74
N TYR A 89 13.24 -13.66 11.64
CA TYR A 89 11.79 -13.68 11.84
C TYR A 89 11.07 -14.52 10.78
N GLU A 90 11.53 -14.53 9.52
CA GLU A 90 10.96 -15.38 8.47
C GLU A 90 11.30 -16.85 8.71
N HIS A 91 12.55 -17.13 9.11
CA HIS A 91 12.98 -18.46 9.49
C HIS A 91 12.16 -19.01 10.67
N ALA A 92 11.90 -18.19 11.70
CA ALA A 92 11.06 -18.57 12.82
C ALA A 92 9.62 -18.90 12.38
N ALA A 93 9.03 -18.14 11.46
CA ALA A 93 7.70 -18.42 10.93
C ALA A 93 7.65 -19.71 10.09
N GLN A 94 8.65 -19.93 9.22
CA GLN A 94 8.79 -21.17 8.45
C GLN A 94 8.91 -22.38 9.39
N ARG A 95 9.71 -22.25 10.45
CA ARG A 95 9.88 -23.33 11.42
C ARG A 95 8.60 -23.61 12.19
N VAL A 96 7.85 -22.59 12.60
CA VAL A 96 6.54 -22.73 13.26
C VAL A 96 5.53 -23.43 12.34
N GLN A 97 5.50 -23.08 11.06
CA GLN A 97 4.67 -23.76 10.06
C GLN A 97 5.07 -25.24 9.92
N GLN A 98 6.36 -25.53 9.82
CA GLN A 98 6.86 -26.90 9.69
C GLN A 98 6.47 -27.77 10.90
N VAL A 99 6.76 -27.31 12.13
CA VAL A 99 6.43 -28.09 13.34
C VAL A 99 4.92 -28.22 13.57
N PHE A 100 4.12 -27.27 13.07
CA PHE A 100 2.66 -27.41 13.07
C PHE A 100 2.24 -28.59 12.21
N LEU A 101 2.77 -28.70 10.99
CA LEU A 101 2.43 -29.80 10.07
C LEU A 101 2.90 -31.16 10.62
N GLU A 102 4.11 -31.21 11.21
CA GLU A 102 4.64 -32.41 11.86
C GLU A 102 3.78 -32.86 13.06
N ALA A 103 3.38 -31.92 13.92
CA ALA A 103 2.48 -32.20 15.06
C ALA A 103 1.09 -32.62 14.58
N LEU A 104 0.55 -31.92 13.58
CA LEU A 104 -0.76 -32.22 13.01
C LEU A 104 -0.81 -33.63 12.40
N GLN A 105 0.26 -34.04 11.72
CA GLN A 105 0.41 -35.37 11.12
C GLN A 105 0.33 -36.51 12.15
N LYS A 106 0.71 -36.25 13.41
CA LYS A 106 0.60 -37.26 14.50
C LYS A 106 -0.84 -37.46 14.96
N HIS A 107 -1.70 -36.46 14.76
CA HIS A 107 -3.10 -36.49 15.16
C HIS A 107 -4.06 -36.84 14.03
N GLN A 108 -3.74 -36.46 12.79
CA GLN A 108 -4.58 -36.70 11.63
C GLN A 108 -3.78 -36.70 10.32
N PRO A 109 -4.29 -37.33 9.23
CA PRO A 109 -3.73 -37.17 7.90
C PRO A 109 -3.69 -35.69 7.53
N VAL A 110 -2.54 -35.21 7.09
CA VAL A 110 -2.36 -33.83 6.62
C VAL A 110 -1.68 -33.86 5.26
N SER A 111 -2.07 -32.95 4.38
CA SER A 111 -1.28 -32.59 3.20
C SER A 111 -1.01 -31.09 3.24
N PHE A 112 0.21 -30.72 2.88
CA PHE A 112 0.59 -29.32 2.77
C PHE A 112 -0.07 -28.73 1.52
N ASP A 113 -0.70 -27.58 1.67
CA ASP A 113 -1.23 -26.81 0.54
C ASP A 113 -0.10 -25.93 0.03
N GLU A 114 0.73 -26.46 -0.86
CA GLU A 114 1.90 -25.75 -1.44
C GLU A 114 1.50 -24.40 -2.07
N ASP A 115 0.25 -24.28 -2.51
CA ASP A 115 -0.30 -23.07 -3.13
C ASP A 115 -0.71 -21.97 -2.11
N GLY A 116 -0.72 -22.26 -0.81
CA GLY A 116 -1.17 -21.33 0.22
C GLY A 116 -0.07 -20.35 0.68
N PRO A 117 -0.25 -19.02 0.59
CA PRO A 117 0.78 -18.08 1.03
C PRO A 117 0.95 -18.11 2.55
N LEU A 118 2.19 -18.24 3.01
CA LEU A 118 2.59 -17.99 4.39
C LEU A 118 2.63 -16.48 4.65
N THR A 119 1.79 -15.97 5.55
CA THR A 119 1.78 -14.55 5.92
C THR A 119 2.15 -14.35 7.38
N GLN A 120 2.86 -13.27 7.68
CA GLN A 120 3.38 -12.97 9.01
C GLN A 120 3.22 -11.48 9.34
N ALA A 121 2.88 -11.15 10.59
CA ALA A 121 2.56 -9.77 10.98
C ALA A 121 3.77 -8.80 10.90
N THR A 122 4.97 -9.31 11.15
CA THR A 122 6.25 -8.57 11.16
C THR A 122 6.93 -8.46 9.80
N VAL A 123 6.53 -9.30 8.83
CA VAL A 123 7.03 -9.30 7.45
C VAL A 123 6.42 -8.16 6.62
N ALA A 124 7.08 -7.75 5.54
CA ALA A 124 6.59 -6.76 4.58
C ALA A 124 6.63 -7.26 3.12
N ARG A 125 6.10 -8.46 2.85
CA ARG A 125 6.03 -9.05 1.49
C ARG A 125 4.88 -8.49 0.68
N LEU A 126 3.76 -8.20 1.36
CA LEU A 126 2.56 -7.59 0.79
C LEU A 126 2.49 -6.07 1.03
N ARG A 127 3.46 -5.53 1.78
CA ARG A 127 3.65 -4.11 2.08
C ARG A 127 4.99 -3.63 1.50
N HIS A 128 5.32 -2.36 1.71
CA HIS A 128 6.63 -1.85 1.31
C HIS A 128 7.72 -2.43 2.21
N VAL A 129 8.81 -2.96 1.63
CA VAL A 129 9.89 -3.70 2.33
C VAL A 129 10.44 -3.00 3.57
N VAL A 130 10.49 -1.67 3.56
CA VAL A 130 10.97 -0.84 4.68
C VAL A 130 10.12 -0.97 5.94
N LEU A 131 8.95 -1.61 5.86
CA LEU A 131 8.02 -1.83 6.97
C LEU A 131 8.17 -3.22 7.59
N ALA A 132 9.19 -3.96 7.17
CA ALA A 132 9.64 -5.17 7.84
C ALA A 132 10.22 -4.81 9.20
N GLN A 133 10.12 -5.74 10.13
CA GLN A 133 10.84 -5.69 11.39
C GLN A 133 12.36 -5.66 11.16
N ASP A 134 13.10 -4.96 12.04
CA ASP A 134 14.57 -4.98 12.02
C ASP A 134 15.08 -6.43 12.19
N ASP A 135 16.10 -6.83 11.42
CA ASP A 135 16.57 -8.22 11.32
C ASP A 135 17.09 -8.80 12.65
N ASP A 136 17.50 -7.94 13.59
CA ASP A 136 18.05 -8.27 14.91
C ASP A 136 17.02 -8.15 16.05
N CYS A 137 15.74 -8.02 15.71
CA CYS A 137 14.67 -7.80 16.68
C CYS A 137 14.00 -9.12 17.10
N SER A 138 13.76 -9.28 18.40
CA SER A 138 13.00 -10.43 18.95
C SER A 138 11.49 -10.20 18.86
N ALA A 139 10.68 -11.22 19.16
CA ALA A 139 9.22 -11.06 19.29
C ALA A 139 8.65 -11.80 20.50
N ALA A 140 7.83 -11.11 21.28
CA ALA A 140 7.05 -11.72 22.34
C ALA A 140 5.80 -12.42 21.81
N SER A 141 5.15 -11.88 20.76
CA SER A 141 3.90 -12.42 20.23
C SER A 141 3.67 -12.06 18.76
N ASP A 142 4.48 -12.63 17.87
CA ASP A 142 4.26 -12.61 16.42
C ASP A 142 3.10 -13.55 16.02
N VAL A 143 2.56 -13.34 14.83
CA VAL A 143 1.44 -14.11 14.28
C VAL A 143 1.73 -14.50 12.84
N VAL A 144 1.55 -15.79 12.57
CA VAL A 144 1.62 -16.37 11.24
C VAL A 144 0.26 -16.95 10.84
N GLY A 145 -0.11 -16.81 9.57
CA GLY A 145 -1.32 -17.36 8.98
C GLY A 145 -1.04 -18.07 7.67
N PHE A 146 -1.59 -19.27 7.50
CA PHE A 146 -1.46 -20.08 6.30
C PHE A 146 -2.62 -21.08 6.15
N HIS A 147 -2.64 -21.79 5.02
CA HIS A 147 -3.62 -22.84 4.75
C HIS A 147 -2.99 -24.22 4.92
N TYR A 148 -3.80 -25.19 5.31
CA TYR A 148 -3.44 -26.61 5.34
C TYR A 148 -4.64 -27.44 4.87
N ARG A 149 -4.43 -28.69 4.52
CA ARG A 149 -5.53 -29.61 4.19
C ARG A 149 -5.63 -30.70 5.24
N GLY A 150 -6.75 -30.72 5.97
CA GLY A 150 -7.03 -31.62 7.11
C GLY A 150 -8.39 -31.33 7.75
N GLU A 151 -8.74 -32.06 8.80
CA GLU A 151 -9.92 -31.78 9.63
C GLU A 151 -9.74 -30.48 10.44
N GLU A 152 -10.85 -29.78 10.67
CA GLU A 152 -10.89 -28.55 11.46
C GLU A 152 -10.45 -28.78 12.91
N LEU A 153 -9.58 -27.91 13.44
CA LEU A 153 -9.11 -28.03 14.81
C LEU A 153 -10.15 -27.51 15.80
N HIS A 154 -10.68 -28.40 16.64
CA HIS A 154 -11.42 -28.02 17.83
C HIS A 154 -10.46 -27.65 18.98
N THR A 155 -10.97 -26.94 20.00
CA THR A 155 -10.15 -26.33 21.07
C THR A 155 -9.21 -27.30 21.78
N ALA A 156 -9.68 -28.52 22.11
CA ALA A 156 -8.86 -29.52 22.78
C ALA A 156 -7.70 -30.02 21.91
N MET A 157 -7.97 -30.28 20.62
CA MET A 157 -6.95 -30.67 19.65
C MET A 157 -5.94 -29.56 19.38
N ALA A 158 -6.38 -28.31 19.26
CA ALA A 158 -5.49 -27.15 19.12
C ALA A 158 -4.53 -27.02 20.31
N ALA A 159 -4.99 -27.30 21.54
CA ALA A 159 -4.15 -27.32 22.73
C ALA A 159 -3.12 -28.46 22.73
N SER A 160 -3.52 -29.66 22.27
CA SER A 160 -2.63 -30.82 22.10
C SER A 160 -1.55 -30.56 21.06
N ILE A 161 -1.94 -30.09 19.87
CA ILE A 161 -1.02 -29.72 18.78
C ILE A 161 -0.04 -28.66 19.27
N ARG A 162 -0.50 -27.62 19.97
CA ARG A 162 0.40 -26.60 20.54
C ARG A 162 1.45 -27.23 21.46
N HIS A 163 1.06 -28.14 22.34
CA HIS A 163 1.99 -28.81 23.26
C HIS A 163 3.03 -29.63 22.48
N GLU A 164 2.59 -30.38 21.48
CA GLU A 164 3.46 -31.18 20.63
C GLU A 164 4.40 -30.34 19.76
N MET A 165 3.91 -29.26 19.16
CA MET A 165 4.76 -28.29 18.46
C MET A 165 5.87 -27.77 19.37
N GLN A 166 5.55 -27.46 20.64
CA GLN A 166 6.55 -26.99 21.59
C GLN A 166 7.58 -28.08 21.91
N GLN A 167 7.16 -29.33 22.11
CA GLN A 167 8.08 -30.45 22.30
C GLN A 167 9.01 -30.62 21.09
N LEU A 168 8.49 -30.57 19.86
CA LEU A 168 9.30 -30.65 18.65
C LEU A 168 10.34 -29.52 18.60
N LEU A 169 9.95 -28.28 18.90
CA LEU A 169 10.89 -27.16 18.97
C LEU A 169 11.98 -27.34 20.05
N ASP A 170 11.64 -27.95 21.19
CA ASP A 170 12.58 -28.18 22.28
C ASP A 170 13.60 -29.31 21.98
N HIS A 171 13.23 -30.33 21.19
CA HIS A 171 14.12 -31.43 20.81
C HIS A 171 15.19 -31.04 19.78
N HIS A 172 14.90 -30.04 18.94
CA HIS A 172 15.86 -29.51 17.97
C HIS A 172 16.82 -28.51 18.65
N HIS A 173 17.77 -29.05 19.41
CA HIS A 173 18.63 -28.28 20.33
C HIS A 173 19.50 -27.18 19.71
N ASN A 174 19.73 -27.16 18.39
CA ASN A 174 20.75 -26.30 17.79
C ASN A 174 20.23 -24.95 17.24
N ASP A 175 18.98 -24.84 16.78
CA ASP A 175 18.47 -23.59 16.15
C ASP A 175 17.12 -23.08 16.69
N THR A 176 16.37 -23.87 17.45
CA THR A 176 14.95 -23.57 17.76
C THR A 176 14.61 -23.39 19.22
N SER A 177 15.60 -23.52 20.12
CA SER A 177 15.44 -23.26 21.57
C SER A 177 14.96 -21.84 21.89
N ASN A 178 15.02 -20.95 20.90
CA ASN A 178 14.58 -19.57 20.98
C ASN A 178 13.12 -19.34 20.57
N ILE A 179 12.33 -20.36 20.16
CA ILE A 179 10.95 -20.20 19.68
C ILE A 179 9.95 -20.79 20.67
N ARG A 180 8.87 -20.05 20.96
CA ARG A 180 7.74 -20.50 21.79
C ARG A 180 6.41 -20.39 21.07
N VAL A 181 5.62 -21.46 21.07
CA VAL A 181 4.26 -21.47 20.51
C VAL A 181 3.27 -21.09 21.60
N LEU A 182 2.60 -19.96 21.43
CA LEU A 182 1.73 -19.40 22.46
C LEU A 182 0.26 -19.81 22.27
N HIS A 183 -0.20 -19.82 21.02
CA HIS A 183 -1.59 -20.12 20.69
C HIS A 183 -1.73 -20.65 19.26
N VAL A 184 -2.67 -21.57 19.06
CA VAL A 184 -3.06 -22.13 17.75
C VAL A 184 -4.57 -21.93 17.61
N ALA A 185 -5.00 -21.25 16.54
CA ALA A 185 -6.40 -20.92 16.30
C ALA A 185 -6.83 -21.39 14.90
N SER A 186 -7.89 -22.21 14.84
CA SER A 186 -8.60 -22.49 13.58
C SER A 186 -9.38 -21.25 13.16
N LEU A 187 -9.31 -20.89 11.88
CA LEU A 187 -9.98 -19.73 11.32
C LEU A 187 -11.02 -20.18 10.28
N PRO A 188 -12.23 -19.58 10.27
CA PRO A 188 -13.20 -19.89 9.23
C PRO A 188 -12.62 -19.58 7.84
N MET A 189 -12.86 -20.47 6.88
CA MET A 189 -12.39 -20.31 5.49
C MET A 189 -12.95 -19.05 4.82
N THR A 190 -14.10 -18.55 5.28
CA THR A 190 -14.71 -17.30 4.83
C THR A 190 -13.93 -16.05 5.23
N THR A 191 -13.05 -16.15 6.23
CA THR A 191 -12.24 -15.01 6.67
C THR A 191 -11.16 -14.70 5.64
N LYS A 192 -10.92 -13.43 5.30
CA LYS A 192 -9.78 -13.00 4.47
C LYS A 192 -8.51 -12.76 5.29
N PHE A 193 -8.30 -13.58 6.33
CA PHE A 193 -7.17 -13.38 7.23
C PHE A 193 -5.85 -13.58 6.50
N GLN A 194 -5.03 -12.53 6.54
CA GLN A 194 -3.64 -12.49 6.08
C GLN A 194 -2.88 -11.75 7.17
N ALA A 195 -2.00 -12.42 7.92
CA ALA A 195 -1.43 -11.85 9.15
C ALA A 195 -0.72 -10.50 8.91
N GLU A 196 -0.05 -10.36 7.76
CA GLU A 196 0.61 -9.11 7.37
C GLU A 196 -0.37 -7.94 7.15
N GLN A 197 -1.37 -8.14 6.29
CA GLN A 197 -2.33 -7.10 5.87
C GLN A 197 -3.43 -6.87 6.91
N SER A 198 -3.78 -7.90 7.67
CA SER A 198 -4.82 -7.85 8.70
C SER A 198 -4.33 -7.20 9.99
N CYS A 199 -3.00 -7.12 10.20
CA CYS A 199 -2.40 -6.46 11.36
C CYS A 199 -2.48 -4.93 11.21
N THR A 200 -3.50 -4.33 11.83
CA THR A 200 -3.81 -2.89 11.72
C THR A 200 -2.99 -2.02 12.67
N GLN A 201 -2.52 -2.57 13.79
CA GLN A 201 -1.57 -1.90 14.67
C GLN A 201 -0.43 -2.83 15.05
N ARG A 202 0.78 -2.29 15.11
CA ARG A 202 1.97 -3.00 15.59
C ARG A 202 2.42 -2.38 16.90
N ILE A 203 2.69 -3.22 17.88
CA ILE A 203 3.08 -2.85 19.24
C ILE A 203 4.50 -3.36 19.45
N TYR A 204 5.41 -2.46 19.80
CA TYR A 204 6.77 -2.80 20.15
C TYR A 204 7.07 -2.37 21.57
N HIS A 205 7.92 -3.14 22.23
CA HIS A 205 8.45 -2.79 23.52
C HIS A 205 9.95 -2.56 23.42
N TYR A 206 10.44 -1.57 24.15
CA TYR A 206 11.85 -1.29 24.35
C TYR A 206 12.16 -1.35 25.85
N LEU A 207 13.19 -2.12 26.21
CA LEU A 207 13.69 -2.22 27.58
C LEU A 207 14.68 -1.10 27.82
N LEU A 208 14.22 -0.03 28.47
CA LEU A 208 15.02 1.17 28.74
C LEU A 208 15.68 1.04 30.13
N PRO A 209 17.01 0.88 30.23
CA PRO A 209 17.70 0.89 31.52
C PRO A 209 17.52 2.23 32.22
N MET A 210 17.15 2.21 33.50
CA MET A 210 17.00 3.46 34.26
C MET A 210 18.33 4.17 34.47
N GLU A 211 19.45 3.44 34.49
CA GLU A 211 20.81 4.01 34.53
C GLU A 211 21.13 4.92 33.34
N TRP A 212 20.42 4.80 32.20
CA TRP A 212 20.60 5.72 31.06
C TRP A 212 20.03 7.11 31.31
N LEU A 213 19.22 7.28 32.37
CA LEU A 213 18.50 8.51 32.66
C LEU A 213 19.11 9.21 33.88
N GLN A 214 19.33 10.52 33.78
CA GLN A 214 19.76 11.36 34.90
C GLN A 214 18.68 11.37 35.99
N GLY A 215 19.01 10.84 37.17
CA GLY A 215 18.08 10.58 38.27
C GLY A 215 17.33 9.25 38.17
N GLY A 216 17.77 8.33 37.30
CA GLY A 216 17.20 6.99 37.18
C GLY A 216 17.39 6.12 38.42
N GLU A 217 18.45 6.35 39.19
CA GLU A 217 18.68 5.72 40.51
C GLU A 217 17.50 5.98 41.46
N ASP A 218 16.94 7.20 41.46
CA ASP A 218 15.77 7.55 42.26
C ASP A 218 14.55 6.71 41.83
N VAL A 219 14.41 6.42 40.53
CA VAL A 219 13.33 5.56 40.00
C VAL A 219 13.51 4.13 40.44
N GLN A 220 14.74 3.63 40.36
CA GLN A 220 15.10 2.29 40.82
C GLN A 220 14.78 2.12 42.30
N GLN A 221 15.24 3.05 43.15
CA GLN A 221 14.95 3.03 44.59
C GLN A 221 13.45 3.16 44.87
N TRP A 222 12.77 4.09 44.19
CA TRP A 222 11.31 4.28 44.30
C TRP A 222 10.52 3.02 43.93
N TRP A 223 10.92 2.32 42.88
CA TRP A 223 10.24 1.11 42.42
C TRP A 223 10.51 -0.09 43.33
N ILE A 224 11.76 -0.29 43.77
CA ILE A 224 12.15 -1.38 44.70
C ILE A 224 11.45 -1.23 46.05
N GLN A 225 11.21 -0.01 46.53
CA GLN A 225 10.53 0.23 47.81
C GLN A 225 9.00 0.02 47.76
N LYS A 226 8.41 -0.08 46.56
CA LYS A 226 6.96 -0.15 46.34
C LYS A 226 6.24 -1.39 46.95
N PRO A 227 6.81 -2.61 46.98
CA PRO A 227 6.16 -3.78 47.56
C PRO A 227 5.81 -3.60 49.04
N ASN A 228 6.60 -2.82 49.79
CA ASN A 228 6.40 -2.60 51.23
C ASN A 228 5.34 -1.53 51.55
N GLN A 229 4.78 -0.83 50.56
CA GLN A 229 3.87 0.32 50.76
C GLN A 229 2.39 0.02 50.50
N GLN A 230 2.00 -1.25 50.25
CA GLN A 230 0.61 -1.61 49.94
C GLN A 230 -0.40 -1.27 51.07
N HIS A 231 0.05 -1.02 52.31
CA HIS A 231 -0.81 -0.75 53.46
C HIS A 231 -1.06 0.73 53.80
N ASN A 232 -0.47 1.71 53.09
CA ASN A 232 -0.73 3.12 53.41
C ASN A 232 -0.85 4.03 52.17
N PRO A 233 -2.05 4.14 51.55
CA PRO A 233 -2.28 4.91 50.34
C PRO A 233 -2.14 6.44 50.50
N ARG A 234 -1.83 6.95 51.70
CA ARG A 234 -1.58 8.38 51.93
C ARG A 234 -0.10 8.77 51.96
N ALA A 235 0.81 7.79 52.03
CA ALA A 235 2.25 8.02 52.05
C ALA A 235 2.91 7.82 50.67
N TYR A 236 2.22 8.15 49.57
CA TYR A 236 2.81 8.07 48.24
C TYR A 236 4.01 9.03 48.15
N GLN A 237 5.21 8.48 48.24
CA GLN A 237 6.43 9.18 47.84
C GLN A 237 6.20 9.83 46.47
N ARG A 238 6.57 11.11 46.37
CA ARG A 238 6.44 11.86 45.11
C ARG A 238 7.16 11.10 44.01
N ARG A 239 6.48 10.87 42.88
CA ARG A 239 7.08 10.22 41.71
C ARG A 239 8.36 10.97 41.30
N PRO A 240 9.48 10.28 41.04
CA PRO A 240 10.72 10.93 40.62
C PRO A 240 10.50 11.84 39.40
N ALA A 241 11.15 13.00 39.40
CA ALA A 241 10.96 14.02 38.36
C ALA A 241 11.34 13.51 36.95
N VAL A 242 12.31 12.59 36.87
CA VAL A 242 12.75 11.98 35.61
C VAL A 242 11.63 11.19 34.92
N LEU A 243 10.71 10.55 35.66
CA LEU A 243 9.56 9.86 35.06
C LEU A 243 8.57 10.84 34.41
N LYS A 244 8.45 12.06 34.95
CA LYS A 244 7.63 13.10 34.33
C LYS A 244 8.24 13.55 33.01
N ARG A 245 9.56 13.77 32.96
CA ARG A 245 10.29 14.11 31.72
C ARG A 245 10.22 12.97 30.70
N LEU A 246 10.43 11.73 31.12
CA LEU A 246 10.30 10.54 30.25
C LEU A 246 8.91 10.45 29.63
N LYS A 247 7.86 10.68 30.43
CA LYS A 247 6.49 10.72 29.92
C LYS A 247 6.30 11.83 28.89
N GLN A 248 6.81 13.03 29.14
CA GLN A 248 6.72 14.15 28.19
C GLN A 248 7.46 13.85 26.88
N ALA A 249 8.69 13.31 26.96
CA ALA A 249 9.48 12.88 25.82
C ALA A 249 8.76 11.82 24.97
N LEU A 250 8.12 10.84 25.61
CA LEU A 250 7.30 9.84 24.91
C LEU A 250 6.05 10.46 24.27
N GLN A 251 5.36 11.36 24.95
CA GLN A 251 4.19 12.05 24.39
C GLN A 251 4.53 12.92 23.18
N ALA A 252 5.74 13.50 23.12
CA ALA A 252 6.19 14.28 21.96
C ALA A 252 6.33 13.43 20.68
N LEU A 253 6.49 12.11 20.81
CA LEU A 253 6.52 11.17 19.69
C LEU A 253 5.13 10.84 19.14
N GLU A 254 4.09 10.93 19.97
CA GLU A 254 2.73 10.57 19.58
C GLU A 254 2.22 11.48 18.45
N SER A 255 1.45 10.91 17.55
CA SER A 255 0.66 11.65 16.59
C SER A 255 -0.46 12.38 17.31
N ARG A 256 -0.66 13.66 16.98
CA ARG A 256 -1.80 14.44 17.48
C ARG A 256 -3.10 13.82 17.02
N THR A 257 -4.10 13.82 17.90
CA THR A 257 -5.47 13.59 17.50
C THR A 257 -5.94 14.84 16.76
N LEU A 258 -6.27 14.69 15.48
CA LEU A 258 -6.95 15.70 14.70
C LEU A 258 -8.28 15.95 15.40
N ALA A 259 -8.46 17.16 15.94
CA ALA A 259 -9.76 17.56 16.47
C ALA A 259 -10.77 17.24 15.38
N GLU A 260 -11.83 16.49 15.72
CA GLU A 260 -12.96 16.32 14.83
C GLU A 260 -13.27 17.72 14.31
N LYS A 261 -13.30 17.90 12.99
CA LYS A 261 -13.95 19.07 12.41
C LYS A 261 -15.34 19.00 13.00
N ARG A 262 -15.56 19.69 14.13
CA ARG A 262 -16.87 19.88 14.72
C ARG A 262 -17.68 20.29 13.50
N LYS A 263 -18.67 19.45 13.15
CA LYS A 263 -19.68 19.88 12.19
C LYS A 263 -20.01 21.30 12.62
N PRO A 264 -19.94 22.30 11.72
CA PRO A 264 -20.51 23.60 12.06
C PRO A 264 -21.88 23.23 12.62
N GLU A 265 -22.10 23.50 13.91
CA GLU A 265 -23.44 23.35 14.46
C GLU A 265 -24.27 24.17 13.51
N GLU A 266 -25.12 23.50 12.74
CA GLU A 266 -26.21 24.15 12.04
C GLU A 266 -26.99 24.81 13.17
N GLN A 267 -26.66 26.07 13.44
CA GLN A 267 -27.48 26.97 14.21
C GLN A 267 -28.75 27.08 13.40
N HIS A 268 -29.67 26.14 13.63
CA HIS A 268 -31.06 26.34 13.32
C HIS A 268 -31.45 27.63 14.04
N PRO A 269 -31.87 28.68 13.32
CA PRO A 269 -32.49 29.82 13.97
C PRO A 269 -33.83 29.32 14.51
N GLU A 270 -33.85 28.93 15.79
CA GLU A 270 -35.08 28.71 16.51
C GLU A 270 -35.66 30.10 16.77
N GLU A 271 -36.64 30.48 15.94
CA GLU A 271 -37.46 31.68 16.16
C GLU A 271 -38.20 31.52 17.49
N GLN A 272 -37.73 32.19 18.53
CA GLN A 272 -38.54 32.58 19.68
C GLN A 272 -38.68 34.10 19.70
N PRO A 273 -39.90 34.64 19.83
CA PRO A 273 -40.11 36.07 20.01
C PRO A 273 -40.02 36.46 21.49
N GLU A 274 -39.57 37.69 21.73
CA GLU A 274 -39.68 38.51 22.97
C GLU A 274 -38.58 38.39 24.04
N GLU A 275 -37.59 39.29 24.00
CA GLU A 275 -37.41 40.49 24.85
C GLU A 275 -36.02 41.11 24.60
N PRO A 276 -35.84 42.46 24.65
CA PRO A 276 -34.56 43.10 24.34
C PRO A 276 -33.55 42.97 25.50
N PRO A 277 -32.36 42.37 25.30
CA PRO A 277 -31.34 42.37 26.33
C PRO A 277 -30.47 43.63 26.22
N VAL A 278 -30.12 44.16 27.40
CA VAL A 278 -29.15 45.24 27.63
C VAL A 278 -27.81 44.89 26.98
N GLU A 279 -27.27 45.80 26.16
CA GLU A 279 -25.97 45.67 25.50
C GLU A 279 -24.83 45.47 26.52
N PRO A 280 -24.06 44.36 26.46
CA PRO A 280 -22.78 44.29 27.13
C PRO A 280 -21.75 45.14 26.38
N PRO A 281 -20.76 45.72 27.09
CA PRO A 281 -19.74 46.58 26.49
C PRO A 281 -18.92 45.81 25.44
N PRO A 282 -18.43 46.51 24.39
CA PRO A 282 -17.68 45.88 23.31
C PRO A 282 -16.44 45.16 23.86
N PRO A 283 -16.20 43.90 23.47
CA PRO A 283 -14.99 43.20 23.87
C PRO A 283 -13.78 43.98 23.34
N GLN A 284 -12.84 44.28 24.24
CA GLN A 284 -11.56 44.84 23.84
C GLN A 284 -10.89 43.90 22.84
N PRO A 285 -10.20 44.41 21.80
CA PRO A 285 -9.50 43.58 20.84
C PRO A 285 -8.37 42.86 21.57
N GLU A 286 -8.61 41.61 21.96
CA GLU A 286 -7.54 40.70 22.35
C GLU A 286 -6.60 40.57 21.16
N GLU A 287 -5.36 41.01 21.38
CA GLU A 287 -4.23 40.90 20.49
C GLU A 287 -3.97 39.41 20.23
N LYS A 288 -4.65 38.84 19.23
CA LYS A 288 -4.46 37.46 18.79
C LYS A 288 -3.01 37.33 18.36
N GLN A 289 -2.19 36.71 19.20
CA GLN A 289 -0.84 36.33 18.83
C GLN A 289 -0.91 35.61 17.46
N PRO A 290 -0.07 35.99 16.48
CA PRO A 290 -0.10 35.39 15.17
C PRO A 290 0.15 33.88 15.32
N GLU A 291 -0.89 33.05 15.10
CA GLU A 291 -0.76 31.59 15.09
C GLU A 291 0.27 31.22 14.01
N HIS A 292 1.52 30.99 14.43
CA HIS A 292 2.62 30.63 13.54
C HIS A 292 2.30 29.30 12.86
N GLY A 293 1.97 29.36 11.56
CA GLY A 293 2.00 28.25 10.60
C GLY A 293 1.25 27.00 11.02
N ARG A 294 -0.09 26.96 10.84
CA ARG A 294 -0.84 25.69 10.84
C ARG A 294 -0.37 24.81 9.67
N SER A 295 0.58 23.92 9.96
CA SER A 295 0.97 22.83 9.07
C SER A 295 -0.28 22.03 8.67
N THR A 296 -0.46 21.78 7.38
CA THR A 296 -1.60 20.99 6.86
C THR A 296 -1.46 19.54 7.34
N MET A 297 -2.16 19.22 8.42
CA MET A 297 -2.11 17.89 9.02
C MET A 297 -2.71 16.86 8.06
N ILE A 298 -1.94 15.80 7.74
CA ILE A 298 -2.40 14.71 6.90
C ILE A 298 -3.05 13.65 7.79
N ALA A 299 -4.31 13.31 7.56
CA ALA A 299 -4.98 12.25 8.31
C ALA A 299 -4.44 10.85 7.93
N SER A 300 -4.41 9.92 8.88
CA SER A 300 -4.06 8.52 8.60
C SER A 300 -5.05 7.89 7.62
N PRO A 301 -4.58 7.16 6.58
CA PRO A 301 -5.46 6.47 5.63
C PRO A 301 -6.19 5.29 6.26
N GLY A 302 -5.74 4.81 7.42
CA GLY A 302 -6.40 3.73 8.15
C GLY A 302 -7.65 4.27 8.83
N ARG A 303 -8.84 3.69 8.58
CA ARG A 303 -10.15 4.14 9.08
C ARG A 303 -10.57 3.51 10.42
N TYR A 304 -9.66 2.89 11.17
CA TYR A 304 -10.03 1.94 12.24
C TYR A 304 -9.37 2.25 13.57
N GLY A 305 -10.11 2.03 14.66
CA GLY A 305 -9.70 2.43 16.01
C GLY A 305 -9.57 3.95 16.15
N SER A 306 -8.75 4.42 17.08
CA SER A 306 -8.41 5.84 17.21
C SER A 306 -7.46 6.33 16.12
N LEU A 307 -6.83 5.44 15.35
CA LEU A 307 -5.76 5.79 14.42
C LEU A 307 -6.19 6.70 13.27
N TRP A 308 -7.42 6.57 12.77
CA TRP A 308 -7.92 7.42 11.68
C TRP A 308 -8.06 8.89 12.09
N GLN A 309 -8.25 9.11 13.39
CA GLN A 309 -8.31 10.44 14.00
C GLN A 309 -6.91 11.01 14.27
N LYS A 310 -5.84 10.25 14.01
CA LYS A 310 -4.47 10.69 14.28
C LYS A 310 -3.83 11.27 13.03
N GLU A 311 -2.99 12.27 13.23
CA GLU A 311 -2.14 12.82 12.16
C GLU A 311 -1.08 11.79 11.72
N ARG A 312 -0.72 11.83 10.44
CA ARG A 312 0.49 11.20 9.92
C ARG A 312 1.63 12.21 9.98
N ARG A 313 2.77 11.76 10.46
CA ARG A 313 4.01 12.54 10.49
C ARG A 313 5.01 11.91 9.54
N CYS A 314 5.89 12.73 8.96
CA CYS A 314 6.94 12.26 8.07
C CYS A 314 8.14 11.80 8.92
N PHE A 315 8.34 10.50 9.07
CA PHE A 315 9.41 9.90 9.87
C PHE A 315 10.66 9.57 9.05
N HIS A 316 10.92 10.29 7.96
CA HIS A 316 12.07 10.03 7.09
C HIS A 316 13.42 10.19 7.79
N ASN A 317 13.54 11.15 8.72
CA ASN A 317 14.76 11.31 9.53
C ASN A 317 14.94 10.18 10.55
N PHE A 318 13.87 9.46 10.88
CA PHE A 318 13.89 8.33 11.82
C PHE A 318 14.14 7.00 11.08
N CYS A 319 14.75 6.99 9.91
CA CYS A 319 15.10 5.73 9.26
C CYS A 319 16.48 5.81 8.63
N HIS A 320 17.12 4.66 8.49
CA HIS A 320 18.36 4.52 7.74
C HIS A 320 18.07 3.68 6.51
N LEU A 321 17.49 4.32 5.51
CA LEU A 321 17.29 3.68 4.22
C LEU A 321 18.15 4.45 3.24
N GLY A 322 19.18 3.80 2.71
CA GLY A 322 19.93 4.34 1.58
C GLY A 322 19.00 4.58 0.39
N GLY A 323 19.26 5.65 -0.38
CA GLY A 323 18.52 5.96 -1.59
C GLY A 323 17.06 6.39 -1.38
N ASN A 324 16.18 5.94 -2.28
CA ASN A 324 14.80 6.45 -2.43
C ASN A 324 13.86 6.12 -1.28
N LEU A 325 14.18 5.08 -0.52
CA LEU A 325 13.26 4.47 0.44
C LEU A 325 12.98 5.36 1.66
N ALA A 326 13.90 6.29 1.99
CA ALA A 326 13.76 7.27 3.07
C ALA A 326 13.23 8.64 2.62
N SER A 327 12.87 8.88 1.35
CA SER A 327 12.48 10.25 0.97
C SER A 327 11.10 10.65 1.55
N PRO A 328 10.92 11.89 2.04
CA PRO A 328 9.62 12.48 2.39
C PRO A 328 8.53 12.38 1.31
N SER A 329 8.91 12.18 0.05
CA SER A 329 7.98 11.97 -1.06
C SER A 329 7.34 10.58 -1.09
N HIS A 330 7.86 9.63 -0.31
CA HIS A 330 7.43 8.24 -0.28
C HIS A 330 6.39 8.01 0.83
N ASP A 331 5.24 7.45 0.47
CA ASP A 331 4.18 7.13 1.45
C ASP A 331 4.66 6.25 2.64
N PRO A 332 5.64 5.33 2.47
CA PRO A 332 6.18 4.55 3.57
C PRO A 332 6.75 5.30 4.77
N VAL A 333 7.27 6.52 4.63
CA VAL A 333 7.80 7.28 5.78
C VAL A 333 6.72 8.06 6.51
N TRP A 334 5.52 8.19 5.95
CA TRP A 334 4.39 8.88 6.58
C TRP A 334 3.66 7.93 7.52
N ARG A 335 3.96 7.98 8.81
CA ARG A 335 3.45 7.02 9.80
C ARG A 335 2.68 7.69 10.91
N THR A 336 1.91 6.88 11.62
CA THR A 336 1.12 7.31 12.77
C THR A 336 1.60 6.56 14.00
N VAL A 337 2.04 7.32 15.00
CA VAL A 337 2.36 6.80 16.33
C VAL A 337 1.14 7.03 17.20
N ASP A 338 0.34 5.99 17.42
CA ASP A 338 -0.90 6.09 18.22
C ASP A 338 -0.59 6.48 19.67
N ARG A 339 0.40 5.78 20.25
CA ARG A 339 0.71 5.88 21.67
C ARG A 339 2.16 5.50 21.96
N ALA A 340 2.77 6.19 22.91
CA ALA A 340 4.08 5.88 23.48
C ALA A 340 4.04 6.06 25.01
N LYS A 341 4.31 5.00 25.79
CA LYS A 341 4.20 5.06 27.27
C LYS A 341 5.07 4.03 27.98
N VAL A 342 5.36 4.28 29.25
CA VAL A 342 5.91 3.25 30.16
C VAL A 342 4.78 2.33 30.61
N MET A 343 4.90 1.04 30.30
CA MET A 343 3.94 -0.01 30.68
C MET A 343 4.21 -0.57 32.07
N GLY A 344 5.48 -0.67 32.46
CA GLY A 344 5.90 -1.25 33.71
C GLY A 344 7.41 -1.21 33.86
N PHE A 345 7.92 -1.96 34.83
CA PHE A 345 9.35 -2.10 35.08
C PHE A 345 9.70 -3.57 35.27
N VAL A 346 10.91 -3.94 34.87
CA VAL A 346 11.49 -5.27 35.02
C VAL A 346 12.88 -5.10 35.60
N ALA A 347 13.21 -5.87 36.63
CA ALA A 347 14.53 -5.88 37.23
C ALA A 347 15.28 -7.15 36.86
N SER A 348 16.61 -7.05 36.82
CA SER A 348 17.49 -8.22 36.83
C SER A 348 17.33 -9.02 38.13
N ASP A 349 17.82 -10.26 38.15
CA ASP A 349 17.67 -11.18 39.30
C ASP A 349 18.22 -10.59 40.62
N ASN A 350 19.23 -9.72 40.54
CA ASN A 350 19.83 -9.04 41.70
C ASN A 350 19.13 -7.73 42.10
N ASN A 351 18.10 -7.29 41.36
CA ASN A 351 17.49 -5.96 41.46
C ASN A 351 18.44 -4.77 41.25
N GLU A 352 19.64 -5.02 40.72
CA GLU A 352 20.66 -3.99 40.47
C GLU A 352 20.39 -3.20 39.19
N ASN A 353 19.67 -3.78 38.21
CA ASN A 353 19.37 -3.11 36.95
C ASN A 353 17.86 -3.10 36.69
N VAL A 354 17.22 -1.97 37.01
CA VAL A 354 15.79 -1.75 36.72
C VAL A 354 15.63 -1.15 35.33
N ASN A 355 14.80 -1.79 34.52
CA ASN A 355 14.48 -1.40 33.16
C ASN A 355 13.01 -1.00 33.07
N ALA A 356 12.71 0.14 32.47
CA ALA A 356 11.33 0.50 32.09
C ALA A 356 10.95 -0.23 30.81
N VAL A 357 9.77 -0.84 30.79
CA VAL A 357 9.18 -1.40 29.57
C VAL A 357 8.43 -0.28 28.85
N VAL A 358 9.08 0.30 27.84
CA VAL A 358 8.49 1.38 27.02
C VAL A 358 7.74 0.76 25.86
N GLU A 359 6.46 1.06 25.74
CA GLU A 359 5.61 0.59 24.65
C GLU A 359 5.39 1.69 23.63
N ILE A 360 5.53 1.35 22.35
CA ILE A 360 5.21 2.22 21.21
C ILE A 360 4.26 1.45 20.29
N ARG A 361 3.13 2.10 19.94
CA ARG A 361 2.08 1.55 19.07
C ARG A 361 1.86 2.44 17.85
N GLY A 362 1.65 1.83 16.68
CA GLY A 362 1.44 2.56 15.43
C GLY A 362 0.85 1.71 14.31
N ASP A 363 0.53 2.33 13.18
CA ASP A 363 0.01 1.68 11.96
C ASP A 363 1.10 0.83 11.25
N GLY A 364 2.35 1.18 11.47
CA GLY A 364 3.55 0.47 11.06
C GLY A 364 4.76 1.32 11.39
N PHE A 365 5.95 0.74 11.30
CA PHE A 365 7.19 1.46 11.52
C PHE A 365 8.13 1.17 10.38
N VAL A 366 8.90 2.17 9.96
CA VAL A 366 10.00 1.97 9.02
C VAL A 366 11.22 1.41 9.77
N THR A 367 12.13 0.75 9.05
CA THR A 367 13.37 0.18 9.62
C THR A 367 14.13 1.22 10.46
N GLN A 368 14.57 0.81 11.66
CA GLN A 368 15.19 1.65 12.70
C GLN A 368 14.34 2.77 13.32
N GLN A 369 13.09 3.00 12.91
CA GLN A 369 12.26 4.09 13.43
C GLN A 369 12.14 4.08 14.94
N LEU A 370 11.82 2.92 15.50
CA LEU A 370 11.61 2.77 16.93
C LEU A 370 12.91 2.99 17.73
N ARG A 371 14.04 2.49 17.22
CA ARG A 371 15.35 2.68 17.85
C ARG A 371 15.77 4.15 17.83
N ARG A 372 15.52 4.84 16.72
CA ARG A 372 15.80 6.29 16.58
C ARG A 372 14.90 7.14 17.47
N MET A 373 13.62 6.75 17.59
CA MET A 373 12.69 7.36 18.55
C MET A 373 13.18 7.16 19.99
N MET A 374 13.68 5.97 20.33
CA MET A 374 14.18 5.69 21.68
C MET A 374 15.48 6.42 22.02
N GLY A 375 16.42 6.53 21.09
CA GLY A 375 17.62 7.34 21.29
C GLY A 375 17.25 8.81 21.55
N ALA A 376 16.26 9.32 20.82
CA ALA A 376 15.75 10.68 21.02
C ALA A 376 15.07 10.84 22.38
N VAL A 377 14.28 9.86 22.82
CA VAL A 377 13.64 9.87 24.14
C VAL A 377 14.67 9.93 25.27
N VAL A 378 15.75 9.16 25.18
CA VAL A 378 16.85 9.20 26.16
C VAL A 378 17.48 10.60 26.20
N ALA A 379 17.87 11.13 25.04
CA ALA A 379 18.47 12.45 24.94
C ALA A 379 17.53 13.57 25.44
N MET A 380 16.25 13.53 25.09
CA MET A 380 15.25 14.50 25.56
C MET A 380 14.98 14.40 27.06
N THR A 381 14.91 13.18 27.61
CA THR A 381 14.65 12.96 29.05
C THR A 381 15.80 13.47 29.93
N ASN A 382 17.04 13.36 29.42
CA ASN A 382 18.25 13.88 30.04
C ASN A 382 18.48 15.39 29.79
N GLY A 383 17.62 16.05 29.01
CA GLY A 383 17.76 17.46 28.68
C GLY A 383 18.88 17.75 27.68
N TRP A 384 19.39 16.75 26.97
CA TRP A 384 20.38 16.93 25.91
C TRP A 384 19.74 17.40 24.60
N LEU A 385 18.45 17.11 24.38
CA LEU A 385 17.65 17.65 23.28
C LEU A 385 16.35 18.28 23.81
N PRO A 386 15.81 19.33 23.17
CA PRO A 386 14.57 19.96 23.57
C PRO A 386 13.35 19.09 23.21
N ILE A 387 12.48 18.78 24.19
CA ILE A 387 11.34 17.86 24.02
C ILE A 387 10.38 18.30 22.90
N ASP A 388 9.92 19.56 22.94
CA ASP A 388 8.85 20.03 22.06
C ASP A 388 9.35 20.35 20.64
N ASP A 389 10.59 20.82 20.52
CA ASP A 389 11.13 21.30 19.25
C ASP A 389 11.76 20.19 18.41
N TYR A 390 12.48 19.26 19.06
CA TYR A 390 13.24 18.25 18.33
C TYR A 390 12.32 17.37 17.48
N VAL A 391 11.29 16.74 18.07
CA VAL A 391 10.43 15.81 17.30
C VAL A 391 9.64 16.57 16.24
N ARG A 392 9.18 17.79 16.56
CA ARG A 392 8.48 18.66 15.59
C ARG A 392 9.36 18.95 14.38
N MET A 393 10.62 19.31 14.60
CA MET A 393 11.57 19.58 13.53
C MET A 393 11.99 18.31 12.79
N ALA A 394 12.29 17.23 13.50
CA ALA A 394 12.71 15.94 12.93
C ALA A 394 11.63 15.30 12.04
N THR A 395 10.35 15.66 12.23
CA THR A 395 9.23 15.14 11.42
C THR A 395 8.75 16.07 10.30
N ARG A 396 9.46 17.19 10.08
CA ARG A 396 9.21 18.10 8.97
C ARG A 396 9.71 17.50 7.65
N PRO A 397 8.87 17.35 6.61
CA PRO A 397 9.26 16.73 5.34
C PRO A 397 10.33 17.54 4.58
N ASP A 398 10.56 18.79 4.97
CA ASP A 398 11.53 19.69 4.37
C ASP A 398 12.86 19.74 5.12
N VAL A 399 13.00 19.04 6.25
CA VAL A 399 14.20 19.07 7.08
C VAL A 399 14.94 17.74 7.03
N CYS A 400 16.25 17.77 6.81
CA CYS A 400 17.13 16.64 7.10
C CYS A 400 17.79 16.87 8.45
N LEU A 401 17.45 16.03 9.44
CA LEU A 401 18.00 16.13 10.80
C LEU A 401 18.51 14.76 11.21
N GLU A 402 19.71 14.72 11.79
CA GLU A 402 20.22 13.49 12.37
C GLU A 402 19.32 13.01 13.52
N THR A 403 19.14 11.70 13.63
CA THR A 403 18.43 11.08 14.74
C THR A 403 19.32 10.04 15.44
N PRO A 404 19.38 10.03 16.78
CA PRO A 404 20.26 9.14 17.51
C PRO A 404 19.72 7.71 17.49
N LEU A 405 20.54 6.73 17.12
CA LEU A 405 20.15 5.33 16.97
C LEU A 405 20.40 4.55 18.26
N ALA A 406 19.36 4.10 18.96
CA ALA A 406 19.52 3.28 20.17
C ALA A 406 19.94 1.82 19.86
N PRO A 407 20.55 1.10 20.82
CA PRO A 407 20.88 -0.32 20.72
C PRO A 407 19.65 -1.18 20.33
N SER A 408 19.84 -2.17 19.46
CA SER A 408 18.74 -3.03 18.99
C SER A 408 18.37 -4.13 19.97
N GLN A 409 19.32 -4.58 20.80
CA GLN A 409 19.19 -5.74 21.70
C GLN A 409 18.13 -5.53 22.81
N ARG A 410 17.56 -4.33 22.89
CA ARG A 410 16.52 -3.94 23.85
C ARG A 410 15.11 -3.85 23.23
N LEU A 411 15.00 -3.93 21.89
CA LEU A 411 13.75 -3.81 21.15
C LEU A 411 13.17 -5.21 20.83
N TYR A 412 11.87 -5.38 21.01
CA TYR A 412 11.16 -6.56 20.52
C TYR A 412 9.73 -6.23 20.06
N PHE A 413 9.24 -6.98 19.07
CA PHE A 413 7.85 -6.95 18.65
C PHE A 413 6.99 -7.54 19.77
N SER A 414 6.17 -6.71 20.39
CA SER A 414 5.35 -7.12 21.53
C SER A 414 4.09 -7.84 21.06
N ALA A 415 3.31 -7.23 20.16
CA ALA A 415 2.06 -7.80 19.65
C ALA A 415 1.55 -7.07 18.38
N GLY A 416 0.64 -7.73 17.65
CA GLY A 416 -0.14 -7.13 16.57
C GLY A 416 -1.63 -7.08 16.91
N ARG A 417 -2.34 -6.03 16.45
CA ARG A 417 -3.81 -5.91 16.56
C ARG A 417 -4.49 -6.24 15.24
N PHE A 418 -5.57 -7.00 15.30
CA PHE A 418 -6.29 -7.50 14.12
C PHE A 418 -7.75 -7.02 14.15
N HIS A 419 -7.95 -5.71 14.21
CA HIS A 419 -9.26 -5.07 14.45
C HIS A 419 -10.41 -5.64 13.59
N PHE A 420 -10.16 -5.95 12.30
CA PHE A 420 -11.21 -6.51 11.43
C PHE A 420 -11.62 -7.92 11.81
N MET A 421 -10.64 -8.76 12.14
CA MET A 421 -10.92 -10.13 12.57
C MET A 421 -11.64 -10.13 13.90
N GLU A 422 -11.21 -9.25 14.81
CA GLU A 422 -11.91 -9.01 16.06
C GLU A 422 -13.36 -8.61 15.74
N LEU A 423 -13.63 -7.57 14.96
CA LEU A 423 -15.01 -7.16 14.61
C LEU A 423 -15.85 -8.26 13.94
N LEU A 424 -15.29 -9.01 12.99
CA LEU A 424 -15.99 -10.10 12.29
C LEU A 424 -16.37 -11.24 13.24
N LEU A 425 -15.47 -11.61 14.16
CA LEU A 425 -15.75 -12.64 15.16
C LEU A 425 -16.81 -12.20 16.18
N HIS A 426 -17.00 -10.89 16.37
CA HIS A 426 -17.97 -10.36 17.33
C HIS A 426 -19.41 -10.27 16.80
N GLY A 427 -19.65 -10.50 15.50
CA GLY A 427 -20.98 -10.75 14.93
C GLY A 427 -22.09 -9.82 15.46
N GLY A 428 -21.89 -8.50 15.44
CA GLY A 428 -22.93 -7.47 15.66
C GLY A 428 -23.64 -7.44 17.02
N LYS A 429 -23.45 -8.41 17.92
CA LYS A 429 -24.15 -8.48 19.22
C LYS A 429 -23.38 -7.70 20.28
N LYS A 430 -23.66 -6.40 20.38
CA LYS A 430 -23.02 -5.43 21.31
C LYS A 430 -23.11 -5.76 22.82
N ASN A 431 -23.77 -6.84 23.25
CA ASN A 431 -24.20 -6.99 24.66
C ASN A 431 -23.53 -8.09 25.49
N ASN A 432 -22.55 -8.85 24.98
CA ASN A 432 -21.80 -9.78 25.82
C ASN A 432 -20.35 -9.29 26.03
N GLN A 433 -20.03 -8.93 27.28
CA GLN A 433 -18.73 -8.39 27.71
C GLN A 433 -17.56 -9.39 27.60
N ASN A 434 -17.81 -10.65 27.23
CA ASN A 434 -16.76 -11.63 26.92
C ASN A 434 -16.42 -11.57 25.42
N SER A 435 -15.72 -10.50 25.05
CA SER A 435 -15.20 -10.27 23.70
C SER A 435 -14.19 -11.37 23.32
N MET A 436 -14.55 -12.27 22.40
CA MET A 436 -13.60 -13.25 21.81
C MET A 436 -12.58 -12.50 20.93
N GLN A 437 -11.41 -12.21 21.49
CA GLN A 437 -10.25 -11.80 20.69
C GLN A 437 -9.78 -13.00 19.85
N LEU A 438 -9.31 -12.74 18.62
CA LEU A 438 -8.71 -13.76 17.73
C LEU A 438 -7.61 -14.58 18.44
N PHE A 439 -6.87 -13.90 19.32
CA PHE A 439 -5.92 -14.49 20.25
C PHE A 439 -6.12 -13.89 21.64
N GLU A 440 -6.21 -14.71 22.68
CA GLU A 440 -6.25 -14.21 24.06
C GLU A 440 -4.92 -13.55 24.43
N GLU A 441 -4.87 -12.21 24.48
CA GLU A 441 -3.62 -11.46 24.75
C GLU A 441 -2.95 -11.81 26.08
N SER A 442 -3.71 -12.26 27.07
CA SER A 442 -3.25 -12.45 28.45
C SER A 442 -3.31 -13.90 28.92
N THR A 443 -2.80 -14.84 28.13
CA THR A 443 -2.61 -16.21 28.64
C THR A 443 -1.41 -16.24 29.59
N PRO A 444 -1.44 -17.03 30.69
CA PRO A 444 -0.29 -17.17 31.59
C PRO A 444 0.99 -17.58 30.87
N VAL A 445 0.88 -18.42 29.84
CA VAL A 445 2.01 -18.86 29.00
C VAL A 445 2.64 -17.69 28.23
N ALA A 446 1.81 -16.81 27.65
CA ALA A 446 2.31 -15.64 26.92
C ALA A 446 2.97 -14.61 27.86
N GLN A 447 2.38 -14.40 29.04
CA GLN A 447 2.95 -13.50 30.06
C GLN A 447 4.28 -14.03 30.59
N GLU A 448 4.36 -15.33 30.88
CA GLU A 448 5.59 -15.96 31.36
C GLU A 448 6.68 -15.95 30.29
N TRP A 449 6.35 -16.25 29.04
CA TRP A 449 7.28 -16.13 27.93
C TRP A 449 7.80 -14.71 27.76
N GLN A 450 6.91 -13.72 27.75
CA GLN A 450 7.31 -12.32 27.61
C GLN A 450 8.24 -11.91 28.76
N ARG A 451 7.92 -12.31 30.00
CA ARG A 451 8.78 -12.05 31.16
C ARG A 451 10.15 -12.71 31.01
N GLN A 452 10.20 -13.97 30.57
CA GLN A 452 11.45 -14.69 30.31
C GLN A 452 12.28 -13.99 29.23
N LEU A 453 11.65 -13.63 28.11
CA LEU A 453 12.30 -12.91 27.02
C LEU A 453 12.91 -11.59 27.51
N GLN A 454 12.16 -10.82 28.30
CA GLN A 454 12.64 -9.57 28.88
C GLN A 454 13.86 -9.77 29.78
N LEU A 455 13.84 -10.77 30.66
CA LEU A 455 14.97 -11.10 31.55
C LEU A 455 16.21 -11.54 30.75
N ASP A 456 16.02 -12.36 29.73
CA ASP A 456 17.12 -12.82 28.88
C ASP A 456 17.76 -11.67 28.10
N MET A 457 16.95 -10.78 27.53
CA MET A 457 17.44 -9.57 26.85
C MET A 457 18.19 -8.65 27.82
N ILE A 458 17.70 -8.49 29.06
CA ILE A 458 18.41 -7.72 30.09
C ILE A 458 19.75 -8.37 30.44
N ARG A 459 19.78 -9.68 30.68
CA ARG A 459 21.03 -10.40 31.03
C ARG A 459 22.08 -10.29 29.94
N GLN A 460 21.65 -10.43 28.70
CA GLN A 460 22.52 -10.31 27.52
C GLN A 460 23.12 -8.91 27.39
N ALA A 461 22.31 -7.88 27.63
CA ALA A 461 22.74 -6.50 27.45
C ALA A 461 23.48 -5.89 28.66
N SER A 462 23.23 -6.37 29.89
CA SER A 462 23.81 -5.87 31.17
C SER A 462 25.34 -5.99 31.28
N SER A 463 26.03 -6.53 30.26
CA SER A 463 27.48 -6.69 30.24
C SER A 463 28.20 -5.85 29.17
N SER A 464 27.48 -5.06 28.37
CA SER A 464 28.11 -4.45 27.20
C SER A 464 28.71 -3.07 27.49
N ALA A 465 30.04 -2.98 27.44
CA ALA A 465 30.75 -1.70 27.35
C ALA A 465 30.22 -0.82 26.19
N GLN A 466 29.67 -1.46 25.17
CA GLN A 466 29.06 -0.84 24.00
C GLN A 466 27.85 0.06 24.33
N GLU A 467 26.97 -0.31 25.27
CA GLU A 467 25.84 0.54 25.66
C GLU A 467 26.31 1.81 26.40
N GLN A 468 27.35 1.68 27.22
CA GLN A 468 27.96 2.83 27.91
C GLN A 468 28.71 3.74 26.94
N GLU A 469 29.46 3.17 25.99
CA GLU A 469 30.10 3.90 24.90
C GLU A 469 29.06 4.66 24.06
N TRP A 470 27.97 3.98 23.66
CA TRP A 470 26.86 4.61 22.95
C TRP A 470 26.24 5.76 23.75
N LEU A 471 26.02 5.61 25.06
CA LEU A 471 25.43 6.65 25.89
C LEU A 471 26.37 7.86 26.02
N GLN A 472 27.67 7.62 26.15
CA GLN A 472 28.70 8.67 26.17
C GLN A 472 28.78 9.39 24.81
N GLU A 473 28.79 8.66 23.70
CA GLU A 473 28.76 9.22 22.35
C GLU A 473 27.49 10.05 22.12
N LEU A 474 26.34 9.53 22.55
CA LEU A 474 25.07 10.22 22.46
C LEU A 474 25.10 11.57 23.19
N GLN A 475 25.67 11.59 24.40
CA GLN A 475 25.76 12.80 25.23
C GLN A 475 26.80 13.80 24.69
N GLN A 476 27.98 13.33 24.32
CA GLN A 476 29.15 14.17 24.09
C GLN A 476 29.32 14.57 22.61
N VAL A 477 28.80 13.77 21.68
CA VAL A 477 29.02 13.96 20.24
C VAL A 477 27.70 14.18 19.52
N VAL A 478 26.78 13.21 19.59
CA VAL A 478 25.57 13.20 18.75
C VAL A 478 24.58 14.28 19.14
N ALA A 479 24.19 14.38 20.42
CA ALA A 479 23.21 15.38 20.85
C ALA A 479 23.68 16.84 20.66
N PRO A 480 24.95 17.20 20.98
CA PRO A 480 25.48 18.52 20.64
C PRO A 480 25.43 18.82 19.14
N ARG A 481 25.83 17.88 18.28
CA ARG A 481 25.77 18.03 16.82
C ARG A 481 24.35 18.25 16.32
N ILE A 482 23.39 17.48 16.84
CA ILE A 482 21.96 17.67 16.52
C ILE A 482 21.48 19.06 16.93
N ARG A 483 21.85 19.56 18.12
CA ARG A 483 21.47 20.93 18.55
C ARG A 483 22.01 21.99 17.59
N THR A 484 23.27 21.88 17.19
CA THR A 484 23.86 22.78 16.19
C THR A 484 23.12 22.72 14.86
N GLN A 485 22.71 21.53 14.41
CA GLN A 485 21.86 21.39 13.21
C GLN A 485 20.50 22.07 13.40
N MET A 486 19.85 21.91 14.56
CA MET A 486 18.57 22.54 14.85
C MET A 486 18.66 24.07 14.89
N GLU A 487 19.70 24.62 15.51
CA GLU A 487 19.98 26.06 15.56
C GLU A 487 20.16 26.60 14.14
N ARG A 488 20.95 25.92 13.31
CA ARG A 488 21.13 26.27 11.89
C ARG A 488 19.80 26.31 11.14
N ILE A 489 18.97 25.26 11.26
CA ILE A 489 17.66 25.19 10.61
C ILE A 489 16.74 26.33 11.09
N GLN A 490 16.74 26.64 12.38
CA GLN A 490 15.94 27.73 12.94
C GLN A 490 16.39 29.10 12.42
N THR A 491 17.70 29.34 12.34
CA THR A 491 18.26 30.56 11.75
C THR A 491 17.87 30.67 10.28
N GLU A 492 18.00 29.60 9.50
CA GLU A 492 17.58 29.55 8.09
C GLU A 492 16.08 29.83 7.91
N ASP A 493 15.22 29.28 8.77
CA ASP A 493 13.78 29.53 8.76
C ASP A 493 13.45 30.99 9.11
N GLN A 494 14.12 31.56 10.12
CA GLN A 494 13.94 32.96 10.52
C GLN A 494 14.38 33.92 9.41
N GLU A 495 15.54 33.68 8.81
CA GLU A 495 16.00 34.45 7.65
C GLU A 495 15.02 34.36 6.49
N ARG A 496 14.45 33.17 6.23
CA ARG A 496 13.44 32.98 5.18
C ARG A 496 12.20 33.82 5.46
N LEU A 497 11.67 33.77 6.69
CA LEU A 497 10.49 34.54 7.08
C LEU A 497 10.74 36.05 6.97
N GLN A 498 11.91 36.51 7.43
CA GLN A 498 12.30 37.93 7.30
C GLN A 498 12.41 38.34 5.82
N LYS A 499 13.00 37.51 4.97
CA LYS A 499 13.12 37.76 3.53
C LYS A 499 11.75 37.83 2.84
N VAL A 500 10.82 36.95 3.18
CA VAL A 500 9.43 36.99 2.67
C VAL A 500 8.73 38.28 3.11
N GLN A 501 8.84 38.65 4.39
CA GLN A 501 8.24 39.88 4.92
C GLN A 501 8.83 41.14 4.25
N GLN A 502 10.16 41.18 4.06
CA GLN A 502 10.83 42.29 3.35
C GLN A 502 10.38 42.38 1.88
N GLN A 503 10.23 41.25 1.19
CA GLN A 503 9.73 41.23 -0.19
C GLN A 503 8.28 41.71 -0.28
N GLN A 504 7.40 41.30 0.64
CA GLN A 504 6.01 41.78 0.69
C GLN A 504 5.94 43.29 0.98
N GLN A 505 6.75 43.80 1.93
CA GLN A 505 6.83 45.23 2.22
C GLN A 505 7.38 46.04 1.04
N GLN A 506 8.42 45.53 0.36
CA GLN A 506 8.96 46.17 -0.84
C GLN A 506 7.94 46.17 -1.97
N GLN A 507 7.20 45.09 -2.21
CA GLN A 507 6.16 45.04 -3.26
C GLN A 507 5.03 46.06 -3.04
N HIS A 508 4.65 46.34 -1.79
CA HIS A 508 3.68 47.39 -1.48
C HIS A 508 4.24 48.82 -1.61
N ALA A 509 5.55 49.00 -1.45
CA ALA A 509 6.21 50.30 -1.59
C ALA A 509 6.69 50.60 -3.03
N PHE A 510 6.74 49.60 -3.91
CA PHE A 510 7.33 49.69 -5.25
C PHE A 510 6.28 49.65 -6.37
N HIS A 511 5.66 50.80 -6.63
CA HIS A 511 5.19 51.18 -7.98
C HIS A 511 6.06 52.31 -8.58
N GLY A 512 7.21 52.61 -7.95
CA GLY A 512 8.17 53.62 -8.39
C GLY A 512 9.43 52.97 -8.96
N ASP A 513 9.70 53.31 -10.22
CA ASP A 513 10.89 53.06 -11.04
C ASP A 513 12.22 52.91 -10.26
N HIS A 514 12.73 51.68 -10.06
CA HIS A 514 14.16 51.47 -9.82
C HIS A 514 14.74 50.33 -10.65
N THR A 515 15.63 50.73 -11.54
CA THR A 515 16.81 49.99 -12.00
C THR A 515 17.93 50.08 -10.96
N THR A 516 17.76 49.54 -9.76
CA THR A 516 18.89 49.40 -8.83
C THR A 516 19.79 48.28 -9.34
N VAL A 517 20.91 48.70 -9.94
CA VAL A 517 22.00 47.86 -10.43
C VAL A 517 22.49 46.96 -9.29
N ARG A 518 22.00 45.72 -9.23
CA ARG A 518 22.64 44.69 -8.41
C ARG A 518 24.00 44.43 -9.01
N ASN A 519 25.03 44.51 -8.17
CA ASN A 519 26.44 44.31 -8.49
C ASN A 519 26.74 42.82 -8.76
N ASN A 520 26.01 42.21 -9.70
CA ASN A 520 26.21 40.82 -10.08
C ASN A 520 27.31 40.77 -11.13
N GLN A 521 28.33 39.97 -10.85
CA GLN A 521 29.33 39.64 -11.87
C GLN A 521 28.62 39.05 -13.09
N PRO A 522 29.00 39.48 -14.32
CA PRO A 522 28.41 38.93 -15.54
C PRO A 522 28.61 37.40 -15.57
N PRO A 523 27.65 36.63 -16.14
CA PRO A 523 27.81 35.19 -16.27
C PRO A 523 29.15 34.89 -16.97
N PRO A 524 29.94 33.92 -16.50
CA PRO A 524 31.19 33.57 -17.18
C PRO A 524 30.87 33.09 -18.61
N GLY A 525 31.81 33.33 -19.54
CA GLY A 525 31.63 33.12 -20.98
C GLY A 525 30.80 31.89 -21.38
N PRO A 526 31.16 30.66 -20.91
CA PRO A 526 30.46 29.43 -21.27
C PRO A 526 28.96 29.41 -20.90
N TYR A 527 28.54 30.18 -19.90
CA TYR A 527 27.18 30.16 -19.37
C TYR A 527 26.25 31.21 -19.99
N ILE A 528 26.80 32.23 -20.66
CA ILE A 528 26.04 33.41 -21.12
C ILE A 528 24.90 33.01 -22.06
N GLU A 529 25.16 32.16 -23.03
CA GLU A 529 24.19 31.72 -24.03
C GLU A 529 22.99 31.01 -23.37
N THR A 530 23.27 30.00 -22.54
CA THR A 530 22.25 29.21 -21.85
C THR A 530 21.39 30.07 -20.91
N VAL A 531 22.00 31.01 -20.17
CA VAL A 531 21.26 31.93 -19.29
C VAL A 531 20.35 32.87 -20.08
N SER A 532 20.83 33.42 -21.19
CA SER A 532 20.05 34.31 -22.06
C SER A 532 18.83 33.59 -22.65
N LEU A 533 18.98 32.33 -23.10
CA LEU A 533 17.88 31.52 -23.60
C LEU A 533 16.84 31.20 -22.51
N LEU A 534 17.29 30.87 -21.30
CA LEU A 534 16.40 30.63 -20.16
C LEU A 534 15.60 31.88 -19.79
N ARG A 535 16.24 33.04 -19.75
CA ARG A 535 15.58 34.34 -19.49
C ARG A 535 14.54 34.67 -20.56
N ASN A 536 14.86 34.43 -21.82
CA ASN A 536 13.93 34.65 -22.93
C ASN A 536 12.66 33.81 -22.77
N ILE A 537 12.78 32.51 -22.45
CA ILE A 537 11.61 31.64 -22.20
C ILE A 537 10.75 32.15 -21.05
N VAL A 538 11.39 32.69 -20.02
CA VAL A 538 10.71 33.28 -18.86
C VAL A 538 9.98 34.57 -19.23
N GLU A 539 10.63 35.48 -19.95
CA GLU A 539 10.06 36.74 -20.43
C GLU A 539 8.87 36.52 -21.36
N GLN A 540 8.91 35.47 -22.17
CA GLN A 540 7.81 35.08 -23.06
C GLN A 540 6.71 34.25 -22.38
N GLU A 541 6.83 33.99 -21.07
CA GLU A 541 5.89 33.15 -20.29
C GLU A 541 5.71 31.72 -20.86
N GLN A 542 6.75 31.17 -21.50
CA GLN A 542 6.69 29.86 -22.16
C GLN A 542 7.13 28.70 -21.26
N TRP A 543 7.39 28.95 -19.97
CA TRP A 543 7.90 27.91 -19.07
C TRP A 543 6.93 26.70 -18.97
N PRO A 544 7.38 25.46 -19.28
CA PRO A 544 6.51 24.30 -19.25
C PRO A 544 6.00 23.94 -17.86
N ARG A 545 4.83 23.27 -17.80
CA ARG A 545 4.28 22.77 -16.55
C ARG A 545 5.19 21.70 -15.93
N THR A 546 5.51 21.88 -14.66
CA THR A 546 6.27 20.92 -13.85
C THR A 546 5.55 19.57 -13.72
N SER A 547 6.30 18.48 -13.81
CA SER A 547 5.75 17.14 -13.62
C SER A 547 5.25 16.93 -12.18
N LYS A 548 4.19 16.13 -11.99
CA LYS A 548 3.63 15.82 -10.65
C LYS A 548 4.65 15.21 -9.68
N ALA A 549 5.62 14.45 -10.20
CA ALA A 549 6.67 13.85 -9.38
C ALA A 549 7.61 14.93 -8.83
N ARG A 550 8.07 15.85 -9.70
CA ARG A 550 8.95 16.94 -9.28
C ARG A 550 8.24 17.98 -8.41
N SER A 551 6.96 18.27 -8.69
CA SER A 551 6.21 19.21 -7.85
C SER A 551 6.02 18.73 -6.41
N ARG A 552 6.19 17.42 -6.11
CA ARG A 552 6.15 16.89 -4.74
C ARG A 552 7.40 17.19 -3.93
N VAL A 553 8.52 17.43 -4.60
CA VAL A 553 9.82 17.67 -3.96
C VAL A 553 10.24 19.13 -4.07
N ILE A 554 9.48 19.99 -4.75
CA ILE A 554 9.71 21.44 -4.75
C ILE A 554 8.91 22.05 -3.59
N ARG A 555 9.56 22.83 -2.72
CA ARG A 555 8.90 23.58 -1.65
C ARG A 555 7.91 24.59 -2.25
N SER A 556 6.70 24.66 -1.70
CA SER A 556 5.79 25.76 -1.98
C SER A 556 6.31 27.02 -1.28
N VAL A 557 6.35 28.15 -2.00
CA VAL A 557 6.76 29.43 -1.41
C VAL A 557 5.68 29.83 -0.39
N VAL A 558 6.08 29.94 0.88
CA VAL A 558 5.20 30.38 1.97
C VAL A 558 4.98 31.88 1.80
N GLY A 559 3.77 32.32 1.44
CA GLY A 559 3.46 33.75 1.29
C GLY A 559 2.24 34.11 0.44
N ALA A 560 1.65 33.19 -0.33
CA ALA A 560 0.39 33.47 -1.04
C ALA A 560 -0.79 33.33 -0.07
N GLU A 561 -1.41 34.44 0.32
CA GLU A 561 -2.45 34.51 1.36
C GLU A 561 -3.72 33.66 1.06
N ASP A 562 -3.91 33.22 -0.19
CA ASP A 562 -4.98 32.31 -0.60
C ASP A 562 -4.53 30.85 -0.84
N ALA A 563 -3.24 30.55 -0.71
CA ALA A 563 -2.72 29.19 -0.81
C ALA A 563 -2.34 28.68 0.59
N THR A 564 -3.25 27.91 1.21
CA THR A 564 -2.95 27.06 2.37
C THR A 564 -1.57 26.41 2.20
N PRO A 565 -0.67 26.43 3.22
CA PRO A 565 0.69 25.89 3.10
C PRO A 565 0.59 24.40 2.78
N THR A 566 0.73 24.10 1.49
CA THR A 566 0.32 22.83 0.89
C THR A 566 1.52 21.91 0.86
N THR A 567 1.40 20.79 1.57
CA THR A 567 1.69 19.42 1.13
C THR A 567 2.73 19.25 0.02
N THR A 568 3.73 18.41 0.29
CA THR A 568 4.25 17.50 -0.73
C THR A 568 3.03 16.78 -1.36
N ALA A 569 2.77 17.02 -2.64
CA ALA A 569 1.51 16.73 -3.36
C ALA A 569 1.11 15.23 -3.40
N THR A 570 0.71 14.68 -2.27
CA THR A 570 0.11 13.33 -2.13
C THR A 570 -1.42 13.38 -2.25
N ALA A 571 -2.05 14.54 -2.01
CA ALA A 571 -3.43 14.80 -2.39
C ALA A 571 -3.54 15.04 -3.91
N ARG A 572 -4.47 14.34 -4.56
CA ARG A 572 -4.71 14.32 -6.02
C ARG A 572 -5.28 15.63 -6.60
N THR A 573 -5.05 16.78 -5.99
CA THR A 573 -5.53 18.07 -6.51
C THR A 573 -4.46 18.68 -7.42
N THR A 574 -4.75 18.77 -8.71
CA THR A 574 -3.93 19.44 -9.71
C THR A 574 -3.95 20.95 -9.49
N THR A 575 -3.12 21.45 -8.59
CA THR A 575 -2.75 22.87 -8.59
C THR A 575 -1.87 23.12 -9.82
N SER A 576 -2.46 23.55 -10.94
CA SER A 576 -1.76 24.54 -11.75
C SER A 576 -1.90 25.82 -10.95
N SER A 577 -0.84 26.26 -10.29
CA SER A 577 -0.81 27.58 -9.70
C SER A 577 -0.87 28.58 -10.86
N LYS A 578 -2.08 29.01 -11.23
CA LYS A 578 -2.26 30.23 -12.02
C LYS A 578 -1.96 31.38 -11.07
N PHE A 579 -0.68 31.71 -10.93
CA PHE A 579 -0.28 32.96 -10.30
C PHE A 579 -0.61 34.07 -11.30
N ALA A 580 -1.70 34.79 -11.08
CA ALA A 580 -1.97 36.00 -11.84
C ALA A 580 -1.05 37.10 -11.29
N GLY A 581 0.00 37.45 -12.04
CA GLY A 581 0.82 38.64 -11.77
C GLY A 581 2.16 38.43 -11.03
N GLU A 582 2.48 37.23 -10.52
CA GLU A 582 3.78 36.99 -9.87
C GLU A 582 4.83 36.49 -10.86
N ARG A 583 5.86 37.31 -11.13
CA ARG A 583 7.04 36.97 -11.95
C ARG A 583 7.93 35.83 -11.38
N PHE A 584 7.52 35.17 -10.29
CA PHE A 584 8.31 34.17 -9.55
C PHE A 584 7.68 32.77 -9.57
N GLN A 585 7.36 32.23 -10.75
CA GLN A 585 6.95 30.83 -10.87
C GLN A 585 8.15 29.89 -10.66
N SER A 586 8.01 28.93 -9.73
CA SER A 586 8.93 27.80 -9.63
C SER A 586 8.53 26.71 -10.61
N GLY A 587 9.50 26.09 -11.28
CA GLY A 587 9.19 25.02 -12.20
C GLY A 587 10.36 24.18 -12.65
N SER A 588 10.05 23.04 -13.28
CA SER A 588 11.05 22.09 -13.72
C SER A 588 10.58 21.27 -14.92
N PHE A 589 11.43 21.16 -15.95
CA PHE A 589 11.23 20.28 -17.10
C PHE A 589 12.52 19.55 -17.46
N THR A 590 12.49 18.68 -18.46
CA THR A 590 13.64 17.89 -18.89
C THR A 590 13.83 18.05 -20.39
N VAL A 591 15.09 18.17 -20.80
CA VAL A 591 15.54 18.04 -22.19
C VAL A 591 16.46 16.81 -22.31
N VAL A 592 16.60 16.27 -23.50
CA VAL A 592 17.48 15.13 -23.82
C VAL A 592 18.54 15.52 -24.83
N ASN A 593 19.68 14.84 -24.79
CA ASN A 593 20.73 14.99 -25.78
C ASN A 593 20.28 14.27 -27.06
N SER A 594 20.01 15.02 -28.13
CA SER A 594 19.51 14.45 -29.39
C SER A 594 20.50 13.50 -30.08
N GLU A 595 21.79 13.59 -29.76
CA GLU A 595 22.81 12.70 -30.32
C GLU A 595 22.84 11.34 -29.62
N LEU A 596 22.42 11.28 -28.35
CA LEU A 596 22.40 10.07 -27.53
C LEU A 596 21.00 9.48 -27.35
N TYR A 597 19.96 10.22 -27.73
CA TYR A 597 18.56 9.83 -27.53
C TYR A 597 17.91 9.42 -28.84
N ASP A 598 17.72 8.11 -29.00
CA ASP A 598 17.20 7.43 -30.21
C ASP A 598 15.67 7.48 -30.34
N ARG A 599 14.95 7.93 -29.32
CA ARG A 599 13.48 7.99 -29.28
C ARG A 599 12.94 9.37 -29.66
N LYS A 600 11.62 9.46 -29.78
CA LYS A 600 10.92 10.74 -29.99
C LYS A 600 11.30 11.76 -28.92
N LEU A 601 11.87 12.88 -29.35
CA LEU A 601 12.28 13.97 -28.48
C LEU A 601 11.14 14.45 -27.56
N PRO A 602 11.41 14.73 -26.27
CA PRO A 602 10.39 15.20 -25.35
C PRO A 602 9.93 16.61 -25.69
N LEU A 603 8.83 17.04 -25.08
CA LEU A 603 8.23 18.36 -25.33
C LEU A 603 9.21 19.51 -25.08
N GLY A 604 10.12 19.39 -24.10
CA GLY A 604 11.14 20.41 -23.83
C GLY A 604 12.05 20.69 -25.03
N ASN A 605 12.56 19.64 -25.68
CA ASN A 605 13.36 19.76 -26.91
C ASN A 605 12.55 20.30 -28.09
N GLN A 606 11.27 19.92 -28.21
CA GLN A 606 10.40 20.39 -29.30
C GLN A 606 10.08 21.88 -29.17
N LEU A 607 9.87 22.35 -27.94
CA LEU A 607 9.57 23.76 -27.66
C LEU A 607 10.83 24.62 -27.71
N PHE A 608 11.97 24.12 -27.23
CA PHE A 608 13.19 24.89 -27.05
C PHE A 608 14.42 24.16 -27.61
N PRO A 609 14.51 23.95 -28.95
CA PRO A 609 15.63 23.21 -29.55
C PRO A 609 16.97 23.91 -29.33
N GLU A 610 17.01 25.24 -29.42
CA GLU A 610 18.22 26.05 -29.19
C GLU A 610 18.72 25.93 -27.74
N LEU A 611 17.80 25.99 -26.77
CA LEU A 611 18.14 25.79 -25.36
C LEU A 611 18.66 24.37 -25.11
N ALA A 612 18.02 23.34 -25.69
CA ALA A 612 18.47 21.97 -25.52
C ALA A 612 19.92 21.80 -26.01
N LYS A 613 20.25 22.36 -27.19
CA LYS A 613 21.61 22.37 -27.72
C LYS A 613 22.58 23.09 -26.78
N ALA A 614 22.27 24.33 -26.39
CA ALA A 614 23.13 25.13 -25.51
C ALA A 614 23.38 24.47 -24.14
N VAL A 615 22.40 23.75 -23.60
CA VAL A 615 22.52 23.01 -22.33
C VAL A 615 23.53 21.86 -22.43
N PHE A 616 23.58 21.13 -23.55
CA PHE A 616 24.55 20.04 -23.73
C PHE A 616 25.92 20.53 -24.21
N ASP A 617 25.99 21.61 -24.98
CA ASP A 617 27.26 22.29 -25.27
C ASP A 617 27.93 22.79 -23.97
N LEU A 618 27.11 23.31 -23.04
CA LEU A 618 27.58 23.69 -21.71
C LEU A 618 28.09 22.48 -20.91
N GLU A 619 27.42 21.32 -20.97
CA GLU A 619 27.94 20.10 -20.30
C GLU A 619 29.35 19.77 -20.77
N VAL A 620 29.59 19.79 -22.08
CA VAL A 620 30.90 19.49 -22.68
C VAL A 620 31.97 20.46 -22.16
N ALA A 621 31.66 21.74 -22.04
CA ALA A 621 32.58 22.73 -21.48
C ALA A 621 32.90 22.46 -20.00
N LEU A 622 31.92 22.00 -19.22
CA LEU A 622 32.06 21.72 -17.79
C LEU A 622 32.68 20.34 -17.47
N ALA A 623 32.66 19.41 -18.42
CA ALA A 623 33.17 18.05 -18.22
C ALA A 623 34.70 17.95 -18.06
N THR A 624 35.43 19.07 -18.24
CA THR A 624 36.89 19.19 -18.10
C THR A 624 37.34 18.71 -16.70
N PRO A 625 38.36 17.81 -16.61
CA PRO A 625 38.86 17.33 -15.32
C PRO A 625 39.24 18.47 -14.37
N GLY A 626 38.78 18.40 -13.12
CA GLY A 626 39.10 19.35 -12.05
C GLY A 626 38.20 20.59 -11.95
N LEU A 627 37.21 20.76 -12.82
CA LEU A 627 36.28 21.90 -12.76
C LEU A 627 35.10 21.67 -11.80
N ALA A 628 34.64 20.42 -11.66
CA ALA A 628 33.53 20.07 -10.78
C ALA A 628 34.04 19.63 -9.40
N ASN A 629 33.56 20.29 -8.35
CA ASN A 629 33.77 19.83 -6.97
C ASN A 629 32.85 18.63 -6.72
N GLY A 630 33.25 17.64 -5.92
CA GLY A 630 32.37 16.50 -5.61
C GLY A 630 33.06 15.19 -5.29
N THR A 631 32.29 14.10 -5.32
CA THR A 631 32.82 12.73 -5.10
C THR A 631 33.89 12.44 -6.15
N ILE A 632 35.10 12.11 -5.68
CA ILE A 632 36.29 11.89 -6.51
C ILE A 632 35.94 10.90 -7.63
N ARG A 633 35.94 11.38 -8.88
CA ARG A 633 35.90 10.50 -10.05
C ARG A 633 37.10 9.55 -9.97
N ALA A 634 36.88 8.25 -10.17
CA ALA A 634 37.98 7.40 -10.60
C ALA A 634 38.52 8.00 -11.91
N GLU A 635 39.83 8.22 -11.99
CA GLU A 635 40.52 8.96 -13.07
C GLU A 635 39.89 8.74 -14.45
N GLY A 636 39.32 9.80 -15.06
CA GLY A 636 38.64 9.70 -16.36
C GLY A 636 37.78 10.92 -16.74
N GLU A 637 37.52 11.06 -18.05
CA GLU A 637 36.56 12.03 -18.59
C GLU A 637 35.11 11.66 -18.24
N ARG A 638 34.24 12.67 -18.11
CA ARG A 638 32.80 12.43 -17.88
C ARG A 638 32.21 11.79 -19.14
N PRO A 639 31.46 10.68 -19.05
CA PRO A 639 30.63 10.28 -20.16
C PRO A 639 29.54 11.36 -20.38
N PRO A 640 29.17 11.66 -21.64
CA PRO A 640 28.14 12.65 -21.92
C PRO A 640 26.79 12.19 -21.35
N SER A 641 26.00 13.15 -20.84
CA SER A 641 24.70 12.82 -20.27
C SER A 641 23.63 12.73 -21.35
N SER A 642 22.70 11.77 -21.22
CA SER A 642 21.56 11.68 -22.14
C SER A 642 20.41 12.62 -21.79
N HIS A 643 20.33 13.11 -20.54
CA HIS A 643 19.25 13.95 -20.04
C HIS A 643 19.78 15.15 -19.25
N CYS A 644 19.04 16.27 -19.28
CA CYS A 644 19.23 17.39 -18.38
C CYS A 644 17.90 17.88 -17.79
N ALA A 645 17.80 17.91 -16.46
CA ALA A 645 16.72 18.59 -15.76
C ALA A 645 16.99 20.09 -15.70
N ILE A 646 16.05 20.90 -16.17
CA ILE A 646 16.13 22.35 -16.13
C ILE A 646 15.12 22.85 -15.09
N ASN A 647 15.61 23.54 -14.08
CA ASN A 647 14.81 24.06 -12.98
C ASN A 647 14.86 25.59 -12.94
N ARG A 648 13.73 26.24 -12.65
CA ARG A 648 13.62 27.68 -12.38
C ARG A 648 13.06 27.87 -10.99
N ASN A 649 13.76 28.66 -10.18
CA ASN A 649 13.37 29.03 -8.82
C ASN A 649 12.86 27.85 -7.98
N ALA A 650 13.40 26.65 -8.24
CA ALA A 650 12.98 25.44 -7.58
C ALA A 650 13.85 25.20 -6.36
N GLU A 651 13.22 25.25 -5.19
CA GLU A 651 13.85 24.88 -3.93
C GLU A 651 13.42 23.46 -3.56
N PHE A 652 14.29 22.48 -3.82
CA PHE A 652 13.96 21.10 -3.58
C PHE A 652 14.07 20.73 -2.08
N THR A 653 13.13 19.94 -1.56
CA THR A 653 13.23 19.27 -0.25
C THR A 653 14.21 18.09 -0.32
N PRO A 654 14.69 17.54 0.81
CA PRO A 654 15.54 16.35 0.81
C PRO A 654 14.93 15.20 0.01
N HIS A 655 15.62 14.79 -1.05
CA HIS A 655 15.21 13.69 -1.91
C HIS A 655 16.42 13.03 -2.55
N VAL A 656 16.17 11.91 -3.24
CA VAL A 656 17.09 11.34 -4.21
C VAL A 656 16.35 11.25 -5.54
N ASP A 657 17.09 11.12 -6.63
CA ASP A 657 16.52 11.00 -7.95
C ASP A 657 15.79 9.66 -8.12
N SER A 658 14.65 9.69 -8.80
CA SER A 658 13.85 8.49 -9.07
C SER A 658 14.36 7.75 -10.32
N GLY A 659 15.38 6.88 -10.17
CA GLY A 659 15.91 5.98 -11.20
C GLY A 659 15.81 4.50 -10.81
N ARG A 660 14.61 3.90 -10.88
CA ARG A 660 14.32 2.52 -10.44
C ARG A 660 15.35 1.49 -10.95
N GLY A 661 16.27 1.07 -10.09
CA GLY A 661 16.85 -0.27 -10.09
C GLY A 661 17.95 -0.62 -11.10
N ARG A 662 18.50 0.32 -11.89
CA ARG A 662 19.51 -0.04 -12.93
C ARG A 662 20.73 0.89 -13.08
N GLY A 663 21.02 1.77 -12.12
CA GLY A 663 22.30 2.51 -12.09
C GLY A 663 22.30 3.78 -12.96
N GLN A 664 21.88 4.91 -12.38
CA GLN A 664 22.16 6.23 -12.93
C GLN A 664 23.66 6.51 -12.83
N SER A 665 24.26 7.11 -13.87
CA SER A 665 25.63 7.64 -13.77
C SER A 665 25.70 8.78 -12.74
N VAL A 666 26.91 9.18 -12.35
CA VAL A 666 27.13 10.38 -11.51
C VAL A 666 26.41 11.58 -12.13
N SER A 667 25.54 12.24 -11.36
CA SER A 667 24.83 13.46 -11.77
C SER A 667 25.78 14.65 -11.69
N MET A 668 25.64 15.60 -12.61
CA MET A 668 26.32 16.91 -12.52
C MET A 668 25.26 18.00 -12.40
N ILE A 669 25.40 18.92 -11.44
CA ILE A 669 24.51 20.05 -11.24
C ILE A 669 25.28 21.37 -11.30
N VAL A 670 24.70 22.38 -11.94
CA VAL A 670 25.18 23.77 -11.86
C VAL A 670 24.02 24.74 -11.68
N GLY A 671 24.25 25.82 -10.96
CA GLY A 671 23.30 26.91 -10.75
C GLY A 671 23.66 28.13 -11.58
N LEU A 672 22.66 28.77 -12.18
CA LEU A 672 22.81 29.91 -13.08
C LEU A 672 21.89 31.06 -12.66
N GLY A 673 22.20 32.27 -13.12
CA GLY A 673 21.40 33.46 -12.91
C GLY A 673 21.92 34.37 -11.79
N ASP A 674 21.04 35.26 -11.38
CA ASP A 674 21.31 36.37 -10.46
C ASP A 674 20.67 36.11 -9.10
N TYR A 675 21.27 35.18 -8.37
CA TYR A 675 20.80 34.76 -7.05
C TYR A 675 21.92 34.68 -6.02
N ASP A 676 21.56 34.91 -4.76
CA ASP A 676 22.41 34.71 -3.59
C ASP A 676 21.88 33.54 -2.74
N GLY A 677 22.78 32.75 -2.16
CA GLY A 677 22.44 31.49 -1.47
C GLY A 677 22.28 30.32 -2.44
N GLY A 678 21.32 29.43 -2.19
CA GLY A 678 20.90 28.41 -3.17
C GLY A 678 21.91 27.28 -3.42
N ALA A 679 22.82 27.08 -2.47
CA ALA A 679 23.71 25.94 -2.41
C ALA A 679 22.93 24.62 -2.51
N ILE A 680 23.59 23.57 -2.97
CA ILE A 680 23.05 22.23 -2.94
C ILE A 680 23.67 21.52 -1.76
N PHE A 681 22.82 20.96 -0.90
CA PHE A 681 23.28 20.04 0.12
C PHE A 681 23.33 18.63 -0.45
N VAL A 682 24.41 17.89 -0.21
CA VAL A 682 24.53 16.45 -0.53
C VAL A 682 24.95 15.73 0.74
N GLU A 683 24.09 14.85 1.25
CA GLU A 683 24.26 14.16 2.55
C GLU A 683 24.64 15.09 3.72
N GLY A 684 24.19 16.35 3.69
CA GLY A 684 24.38 17.33 4.76
C GLY A 684 25.54 18.32 4.55
N GLU A 685 26.40 18.06 3.57
CA GLU A 685 27.48 18.97 3.15
C GLU A 685 26.96 19.99 2.14
N ASP A 686 27.28 21.27 2.31
CA ASP A 686 26.83 22.34 1.42
C ASP A 686 27.83 22.64 0.30
N TYR A 687 27.29 22.81 -0.91
CA TYR A 687 28.07 23.09 -2.10
C TYR A 687 27.52 24.33 -2.81
N GLY A 688 28.35 25.37 -2.91
CA GLY A 688 28.05 26.55 -3.71
C GLY A 688 28.09 26.21 -5.20
N ILE A 689 26.93 26.19 -5.86
CA ILE A 689 26.81 25.78 -7.28
C ILE A 689 26.64 26.94 -8.27
N ARG A 690 26.68 28.20 -7.84
CA ARG A 690 26.51 29.36 -8.74
C ARG A 690 27.71 29.44 -9.68
N TYR A 691 27.50 29.08 -10.95
CA TYR A 691 28.53 28.95 -11.98
C TYR A 691 29.69 28.02 -11.58
N ASN A 692 29.42 27.08 -10.67
CA ASN A 692 30.39 26.11 -10.17
C ASN A 692 29.76 24.71 -10.21
N PRO A 693 30.14 23.83 -11.15
CA PRO A 693 29.52 22.52 -11.27
C PRO A 693 29.84 21.63 -10.07
N LEU A 694 28.88 20.80 -9.69
CA LEU A 694 28.99 19.81 -8.62
C LEU A 694 28.63 18.43 -9.14
N GLU A 695 29.45 17.43 -8.81
CA GLU A 695 29.16 16.04 -9.11
C GLU A 695 28.87 15.19 -7.88
N PHE A 696 27.80 14.40 -7.99
CA PHE A 696 27.32 13.56 -6.92
C PHE A 696 26.48 12.40 -7.46
N ASP A 697 26.35 11.33 -6.68
CA ASP A 697 25.47 10.22 -7.00
C ASP A 697 24.03 10.58 -6.58
N GLY A 698 23.31 11.30 -7.44
CA GLY A 698 21.94 11.76 -7.14
C GLY A 698 20.94 10.62 -6.88
N TRP A 699 21.30 9.38 -7.21
CA TRP A 699 20.50 8.18 -6.93
C TRP A 699 20.72 7.65 -5.51
N LYS A 700 21.97 7.58 -5.04
CA LYS A 700 22.30 7.07 -3.70
C LYS A 700 22.34 8.14 -2.63
N GLN A 701 22.67 9.37 -3.00
CA GLN A 701 22.91 10.49 -2.09
C GLN A 701 21.74 11.46 -2.05
N ARG A 702 21.21 11.66 -0.85
CA ARG A 702 20.15 12.63 -0.58
C ARG A 702 20.67 14.03 -0.84
N HIS A 703 19.87 14.82 -1.54
CA HIS A 703 20.21 16.19 -1.87
C HIS A 703 19.01 17.12 -1.82
N TRP A 704 19.27 18.40 -1.58
CA TRP A 704 18.25 19.45 -1.52
C TRP A 704 18.83 20.84 -1.80
N THR A 705 17.98 21.82 -2.00
CA THR A 705 18.38 23.21 -2.26
C THR A 705 18.30 24.03 -0.98
N ALA A 706 19.38 24.74 -0.65
CA ALA A 706 19.41 25.75 0.41
C ALA A 706 18.51 26.96 0.03
N PRO A 707 18.05 27.76 1.01
CA PRO A 707 17.33 29.00 0.72
C PRO A 707 18.12 29.93 -0.22
N PHE A 708 17.43 30.62 -1.13
CA PHE A 708 18.04 31.63 -2.01
C PHE A 708 17.12 32.82 -2.26
N VAL A 709 17.71 33.92 -2.74
CA VAL A 709 16.99 35.12 -3.19
C VAL A 709 17.48 35.49 -4.58
N GLY A 710 16.55 35.87 -5.46
CA GLY A 710 16.86 36.29 -6.83
C GLY A 710 16.40 35.29 -7.89
N GLU A 711 16.91 35.46 -9.10
CA GLU A 711 16.60 34.59 -10.23
C GLU A 711 17.59 33.42 -10.25
N ARG A 712 17.09 32.21 -9.96
CA ARG A 712 17.91 31.00 -9.98
C ARG A 712 17.41 30.02 -11.02
N PHE A 713 18.31 29.61 -11.90
CA PHE A 713 18.15 28.40 -12.69
C PHE A 713 19.09 27.31 -12.15
N SER A 714 18.73 26.05 -12.30
CA SER A 714 19.71 24.96 -12.16
C SER A 714 19.55 23.93 -13.27
N LEU A 715 20.69 23.44 -13.74
CA LEU A 715 20.80 22.39 -14.75
C LEU A 715 21.35 21.15 -14.06
N VAL A 716 20.69 20.00 -14.23
CA VAL A 716 21.11 18.71 -13.66
C VAL A 716 21.25 17.70 -14.79
N TRP A 717 22.48 17.38 -15.17
CA TRP A 717 22.80 16.39 -16.19
C TRP A 717 22.90 14.99 -15.59
N PHE A 718 22.26 14.02 -16.23
CA PHE A 718 22.27 12.62 -15.81
C PHE A 718 21.98 11.68 -16.98
N THR A 719 22.44 10.44 -16.87
CA THR A 719 22.09 9.35 -17.79
C THR A 719 21.28 8.31 -17.03
N PRO A 720 19.97 8.16 -17.30
CA PRO A 720 19.21 7.00 -16.89
C PRO A 720 19.85 5.76 -17.51
N ALA A 721 19.88 4.65 -16.77
CA ALA A 721 20.23 3.37 -17.36
C ALA A 721 19.27 3.05 -18.51
N GLY A 722 19.83 2.76 -19.70
CA GLY A 722 19.06 2.32 -20.86
C GLY A 722 18.32 1.02 -20.55
N ASN A 723 17.12 0.85 -21.10
CA ASN A 723 16.47 -0.46 -21.21
C ASN A 723 17.10 -1.22 -22.39
N ASP A 724 18.42 -1.43 -22.37
CA ASP A 724 19.16 -2.00 -23.50
C ASP A 724 18.83 -3.49 -23.74
N ASP A 725 17.98 -4.10 -22.90
CA ASP A 725 17.42 -5.43 -23.11
C ASP A 725 16.28 -5.49 -24.16
N GLU A 726 15.76 -4.36 -24.64
CA GLU A 726 14.63 -4.35 -25.61
C GLU A 726 15.06 -4.14 -27.09
N SER A 727 16.28 -3.64 -27.35
CA SER A 727 16.67 -3.21 -28.71
C SER A 727 17.21 -4.34 -29.62
N ASP A 728 17.55 -5.51 -29.09
CA ASP A 728 18.01 -6.65 -29.93
C ASP A 728 16.87 -7.54 -30.47
N ALA A 729 15.60 -7.25 -30.12
CA ALA A 729 14.47 -8.10 -30.50
C ALA A 729 13.69 -7.63 -31.75
N THR A 730 13.98 -6.47 -32.35
CA THR A 730 13.08 -5.86 -33.35
C THR A 730 13.66 -5.62 -34.75
N THR A 731 14.92 -5.95 -35.03
CA THR A 731 15.54 -5.67 -36.35
C THR A 731 15.64 -6.88 -37.30
N ALA A 732 15.08 -8.04 -36.95
CA ALA A 732 15.13 -9.26 -37.79
C ALA A 732 13.75 -9.74 -38.28
N ALA A 733 12.76 -8.85 -38.39
CA ALA A 733 11.40 -9.18 -38.83
C ALA A 733 10.96 -8.33 -40.02
N THR A 734 11.73 -8.37 -41.11
CA THR A 734 11.22 -8.06 -42.46
C THR A 734 12.20 -8.68 -43.45
N GLU A 735 11.67 -9.51 -44.37
CA GLU A 735 12.39 -10.26 -45.41
C GLU A 735 12.97 -11.63 -45.00
N ASN A 736 12.08 -12.62 -44.81
CA ASN A 736 12.11 -13.86 -45.62
C ASN A 736 10.95 -14.79 -45.25
N VAL A 737 10.09 -15.06 -46.23
CA VAL A 737 9.06 -16.11 -46.18
C VAL A 737 9.77 -17.43 -46.43
N GLY A 738 10.10 -18.14 -45.34
CA GLY A 738 10.65 -19.49 -45.38
C GLY A 738 10.12 -20.26 -44.17
N GLU A 739 9.30 -21.27 -44.44
CA GLU A 739 8.74 -22.20 -43.47
C GLU A 739 9.85 -22.85 -42.63
N SER A 740 10.02 -22.40 -41.38
CA SER A 740 10.76 -23.16 -40.38
C SER A 740 10.10 -23.02 -39.01
N SER A 741 9.81 -24.18 -38.44
CA SER A 741 9.23 -24.43 -37.11
C SER A 741 9.89 -23.58 -36.01
N ALA A 742 9.18 -22.54 -35.57
CA ALA A 742 9.58 -21.70 -34.43
C ALA A 742 9.36 -22.43 -33.11
N SER A 743 10.34 -22.31 -32.22
CA SER A 743 10.26 -22.67 -30.81
C SER A 743 9.13 -21.90 -30.12
N ILE A 744 8.07 -22.61 -29.75
CA ILE A 744 6.95 -22.12 -28.95
C ILE A 744 7.53 -21.59 -27.63
N GLY A 745 7.52 -20.27 -27.45
CA GLY A 745 7.82 -19.64 -26.17
C GLY A 745 6.89 -20.23 -25.10
N ALA A 746 7.47 -20.67 -23.97
CA ALA A 746 6.71 -21.33 -22.91
C ALA A 746 5.51 -20.46 -22.51
N SER A 747 4.30 -20.98 -22.73
CA SER A 747 3.06 -20.34 -22.33
C SER A 747 3.05 -20.10 -20.83
N SER A 748 2.45 -19.00 -20.37
CA SER A 748 2.31 -18.78 -18.92
C SER A 748 1.52 -19.94 -18.29
N PRO A 749 1.74 -20.27 -17.01
CA PRO A 749 0.96 -21.30 -16.31
C PRO A 749 -0.55 -21.02 -16.36
N GLU A 750 -0.94 -19.74 -16.31
CA GLU A 750 -2.33 -19.30 -16.40
C GLU A 750 -2.92 -19.57 -17.79
N ASP A 751 -2.18 -19.26 -18.87
CA ASP A 751 -2.63 -19.57 -20.24
C ASP A 751 -2.77 -21.07 -20.47
N SER A 752 -1.83 -21.84 -19.93
CA SER A 752 -1.87 -23.30 -20.02
C SER A 752 -3.11 -23.86 -19.31
N LYS A 753 -3.45 -23.31 -18.14
CA LYS A 753 -4.68 -23.66 -17.41
C LYS A 753 -5.94 -23.25 -18.18
N ALA A 754 -5.99 -22.02 -18.71
CA ALA A 754 -7.13 -21.54 -19.49
C ALA A 754 -7.37 -22.39 -20.74
N GLN A 755 -6.30 -22.79 -21.45
CA GLN A 755 -6.39 -23.66 -22.61
C GLN A 755 -7.01 -25.03 -22.26
N LEU A 756 -6.64 -25.61 -21.12
CA LEU A 756 -7.21 -26.88 -20.64
C LEU A 756 -8.70 -26.72 -20.33
N LEU A 757 -9.08 -25.66 -19.61
CA LEU A 757 -10.48 -25.36 -19.31
C LEU A 757 -11.32 -25.13 -20.58
N ILE A 758 -10.75 -24.46 -21.60
CA ILE A 758 -11.39 -24.30 -22.90
C ILE A 758 -11.64 -25.65 -23.57
N GLN A 759 -10.66 -26.56 -23.56
CA GLN A 759 -10.81 -27.89 -24.17
C GLN A 759 -11.91 -28.72 -23.49
N GLU A 760 -12.01 -28.65 -22.16
CA GLU A 760 -13.06 -29.31 -21.39
C GLU A 760 -14.44 -28.67 -21.67
N HIS A 761 -14.53 -27.34 -21.65
CA HIS A 761 -15.76 -26.61 -21.93
C HIS A 761 -16.25 -26.81 -23.38
N GLN A 762 -15.33 -26.95 -24.33
CA GLN A 762 -15.64 -27.20 -25.73
C GLN A 762 -16.44 -28.49 -25.93
N GLN A 763 -16.22 -29.52 -25.10
CA GLN A 763 -16.96 -30.79 -25.16
C GLN A 763 -18.45 -30.62 -24.81
N GLN A 764 -18.81 -29.60 -24.03
CA GLN A 764 -20.19 -29.32 -23.65
C GLN A 764 -20.98 -28.59 -24.76
N LEU A 765 -20.27 -27.97 -25.71
CA LEU A 765 -20.85 -27.15 -26.77
C LEU A 765 -20.15 -27.44 -28.11
N PRO A 766 -20.29 -28.67 -28.65
CA PRO A 766 -19.58 -29.11 -29.85
C PRO A 766 -19.98 -28.35 -31.11
N LEU A 767 -21.16 -27.71 -31.13
CA LEU A 767 -21.68 -26.93 -32.26
C LEU A 767 -21.11 -25.51 -32.34
N PHE A 768 -20.27 -25.11 -31.40
CA PHE A 768 -19.64 -23.79 -31.38
C PHE A 768 -18.15 -23.95 -31.69
N PRO A 769 -17.51 -22.96 -32.34
CA PRO A 769 -16.10 -23.03 -32.70
C PRO A 769 -15.22 -23.08 -31.45
N PRO A 770 -13.98 -23.58 -31.58
CA PRO A 770 -13.00 -23.53 -30.49
C PRO A 770 -12.90 -22.12 -29.91
N PHE A 771 -13.01 -21.99 -28.60
CA PHE A 771 -13.00 -20.70 -27.92
C PHE A 771 -11.66 -20.00 -28.13
N LYS A 772 -11.70 -18.78 -28.71
CA LYS A 772 -10.52 -17.95 -28.93
C LYS A 772 -10.37 -16.91 -27.83
N TYR A 773 -9.12 -16.66 -27.44
CA TYR A 773 -8.75 -15.64 -26.48
C TYR A 773 -7.34 -15.13 -26.79
N ARG A 774 -6.93 -14.04 -26.15
CA ARG A 774 -5.58 -13.48 -26.26
C ARG A 774 -4.72 -14.00 -25.09
N PRO A 775 -3.67 -14.82 -25.34
CA PRO A 775 -2.78 -15.29 -24.27
C PRO A 775 -2.09 -14.14 -23.53
N GLY A 776 -1.82 -14.36 -22.24
CA GLY A 776 -1.21 -13.37 -21.36
C GLY A 776 -2.07 -12.12 -21.22
N SER A 777 -3.40 -12.24 -21.21
CA SER A 777 -4.32 -11.11 -21.07
C SER A 777 -5.37 -11.35 -19.99
N THR A 778 -6.22 -10.36 -19.74
CA THR A 778 -7.37 -10.49 -18.83
C THR A 778 -8.37 -11.56 -19.29
N ASP A 779 -8.34 -11.93 -20.56
CA ASP A 779 -9.16 -13.03 -21.11
C ASP A 779 -8.89 -14.35 -20.36
N THR A 780 -7.62 -14.64 -20.06
CA THR A 780 -7.16 -15.84 -19.35
C THR A 780 -7.78 -15.92 -17.96
N LEU A 781 -7.82 -14.79 -17.24
CA LEU A 781 -8.43 -14.71 -15.91
C LEU A 781 -9.93 -14.92 -15.98
N ALA A 782 -10.62 -14.28 -16.94
CA ALA A 782 -12.06 -14.45 -17.13
C ALA A 782 -12.43 -15.91 -17.44
N ILE A 783 -11.62 -16.61 -18.26
CA ILE A 783 -11.80 -18.04 -18.54
C ILE A 783 -11.67 -18.86 -17.26
N ILE A 784 -10.62 -18.63 -16.47
CA ILE A 784 -10.40 -19.36 -15.21
C ILE A 784 -11.53 -19.07 -14.21
N GLU A 785 -12.01 -17.84 -14.12
CA GLU A 785 -13.09 -17.47 -13.18
C GLU A 785 -14.46 -18.05 -13.57
N MET A 786 -14.68 -18.34 -14.86
CA MET A 786 -15.98 -18.84 -15.33
C MET A 786 -16.01 -20.36 -15.54
N PHE A 787 -14.93 -20.95 -16.05
CA PHE A 787 -14.90 -22.36 -16.46
C PHE A 787 -14.23 -23.29 -15.44
N ASP A 788 -13.51 -22.78 -14.44
CA ASP A 788 -12.88 -23.62 -13.42
C ASP A 788 -13.95 -24.35 -12.56
N PRO A 789 -14.09 -25.68 -12.68
CA PRO A 789 -15.17 -26.42 -12.01
C PRO A 789 -15.01 -26.43 -10.49
N ASP A 790 -13.78 -26.31 -9.99
CA ASP A 790 -13.47 -26.33 -8.56
C ASP A 790 -13.85 -25.01 -7.88
N LYS A 791 -13.63 -23.89 -8.59
CA LYS A 791 -14.04 -22.57 -8.11
C LYS A 791 -15.52 -22.29 -8.36
N GLY A 792 -16.07 -22.85 -9.45
CA GLY A 792 -17.37 -22.48 -10.00
C GLY A 792 -17.33 -21.12 -10.69
N CYS A 793 -18.44 -20.76 -11.34
CA CYS A 793 -18.60 -19.46 -11.98
C CYS A 793 -18.76 -18.35 -10.93
N ALA A 794 -17.99 -17.27 -11.04
CA ALA A 794 -18.05 -16.15 -10.09
C ALA A 794 -19.43 -15.45 -10.03
N TYR A 795 -20.26 -15.62 -11.06
CA TYR A 795 -21.63 -15.10 -11.14
C TYR A 795 -22.71 -16.12 -10.73
N GLU A 796 -22.31 -17.25 -10.14
CA GLU A 796 -23.21 -18.19 -9.47
C GLU A 796 -23.06 -18.13 -7.94
N LEU A 797 -24.17 -18.35 -7.22
CA LEU A 797 -24.15 -18.50 -5.77
C LEU A 797 -24.62 -19.91 -5.38
N LYS A 798 -23.67 -20.84 -5.25
CA LYS A 798 -23.95 -22.22 -4.81
C LYS A 798 -24.15 -22.26 -3.29
N ASN A 799 -25.37 -22.52 -2.84
CA ASN A 799 -25.92 -22.99 -1.53
C ASN A 799 -25.16 -22.83 -0.17
N HIS A 800 -23.98 -22.21 -0.07
CA HIS A 800 -23.13 -22.28 1.12
C HIS A 800 -22.60 -20.96 1.68
N VAL A 801 -22.78 -19.83 1.00
CA VAL A 801 -21.93 -18.66 1.32
C VAL A 801 -22.58 -17.66 2.30
N TRP A 802 -23.91 -17.54 2.42
CA TRP A 802 -24.51 -16.42 3.21
C TRP A 802 -25.74 -16.72 4.08
N GLY A 803 -26.13 -17.98 4.26
CA GLY A 803 -27.27 -18.34 5.12
C GLY A 803 -26.90 -18.44 6.59
N GLN A 804 -26.87 -17.35 7.36
CA GLN A 804 -26.79 -17.43 8.84
C GLN A 804 -28.03 -18.11 9.48
N SER A 805 -29.12 -18.31 8.73
CA SER A 805 -30.38 -18.88 9.22
C SER A 805 -30.70 -20.29 8.72
N GLY A 806 -29.83 -20.92 7.92
CA GLY A 806 -30.07 -22.29 7.42
C GLY A 806 -31.32 -22.49 6.54
N THR A 807 -31.95 -21.42 6.05
CA THR A 807 -33.28 -21.49 5.39
C THR A 807 -33.35 -20.99 3.95
N SER A 808 -32.26 -20.50 3.34
CA SER A 808 -32.28 -20.14 1.91
C SER A 808 -31.80 -21.32 1.07
N THR A 809 -32.75 -22.00 0.42
CA THR A 809 -32.56 -23.15 -0.50
C THR A 809 -32.46 -22.72 -1.97
N LYS A 810 -32.31 -21.43 -2.26
CA LYS A 810 -32.36 -20.92 -3.64
C LYS A 810 -30.96 -20.78 -4.22
N ASP A 811 -30.68 -21.63 -5.20
CA ASP A 811 -29.50 -21.61 -6.05
C ASP A 811 -29.56 -20.38 -6.97
N PHE A 812 -28.51 -19.57 -7.00
CA PHE A 812 -28.41 -18.47 -7.97
C PHE A 812 -27.58 -18.98 -9.15
N SER A 813 -28.26 -19.52 -10.17
CA SER A 813 -27.63 -20.06 -11.37
C SER A 813 -28.41 -19.60 -12.61
N PRO A 814 -27.74 -19.37 -13.75
CA PRO A 814 -28.43 -19.16 -15.01
C PRO A 814 -29.31 -20.35 -15.41
N LYS A 815 -29.01 -21.57 -14.93
CA LYS A 815 -29.70 -22.79 -15.33
C LYS A 815 -31.23 -22.70 -15.17
N GLY A 816 -31.96 -23.07 -16.21
CA GLY A 816 -33.44 -23.07 -16.22
C GLY A 816 -34.08 -21.74 -16.63
N HIS A 817 -33.29 -20.70 -16.84
CA HIS A 817 -33.77 -19.43 -17.39
C HIS A 817 -34.02 -19.52 -18.91
N GLN A 818 -35.03 -18.79 -19.38
CA GLN A 818 -35.43 -18.79 -20.81
C GLN A 818 -34.52 -17.92 -21.68
N CYS A 819 -34.07 -16.80 -21.11
CA CYS A 819 -33.21 -15.85 -21.79
C CYS A 819 -32.28 -15.16 -20.78
N VAL A 820 -30.99 -15.15 -21.11
CA VAL A 820 -29.92 -14.48 -20.36
C VAL A 820 -29.49 -13.23 -21.12
N LEU A 821 -29.38 -12.10 -20.43
CA LEU A 821 -28.78 -10.87 -20.94
C LEU A 821 -27.40 -10.67 -20.28
N ASP A 822 -26.35 -10.65 -21.09
CA ASP A 822 -24.95 -10.46 -20.69
C ASP A 822 -24.48 -9.05 -21.13
N VAL A 823 -24.44 -8.13 -20.17
CA VAL A 823 -23.96 -6.75 -20.37
C VAL A 823 -22.49 -6.66 -19.99
N GLY A 824 -21.66 -6.14 -20.91
CA GLY A 824 -20.21 -6.24 -20.79
C GLY A 824 -19.77 -7.69 -21.02
N ALA A 825 -20.19 -8.27 -22.15
CA ALA A 825 -19.99 -9.68 -22.46
C ALA A 825 -18.52 -10.03 -22.70
N HIS A 826 -17.64 -9.02 -22.86
CA HIS A 826 -16.21 -9.18 -23.09
C HIS A 826 -15.98 -10.08 -24.32
N ILE A 827 -15.20 -11.14 -24.20
CA ILE A 827 -14.98 -12.12 -25.27
C ILE A 827 -16.01 -13.27 -25.29
N GLY A 828 -17.09 -13.16 -24.51
CA GLY A 828 -18.20 -14.11 -24.49
C GLY A 828 -18.07 -15.26 -23.51
N THR A 829 -17.15 -15.21 -22.54
CA THR A 829 -16.90 -16.32 -21.61
C THR A 829 -18.16 -16.68 -20.79
N PHE A 830 -18.83 -15.70 -20.19
CA PHE A 830 -20.07 -15.94 -19.44
C PHE A 830 -21.22 -16.38 -20.34
N SER A 831 -21.38 -15.75 -21.51
CA SER A 831 -22.35 -16.17 -22.53
C SER A 831 -22.17 -17.64 -22.94
N ARG A 832 -20.93 -18.09 -23.15
CA ARG A 832 -20.58 -19.50 -23.45
C ARG A 832 -20.85 -20.42 -22.27
N PHE A 833 -20.65 -19.97 -21.03
CA PHE A 833 -21.02 -20.70 -19.83
C PHE A 833 -22.54 -20.87 -19.73
N ALA A 834 -23.32 -19.81 -19.92
CA ALA A 834 -24.78 -19.87 -19.91
C ALA A 834 -25.30 -20.86 -20.98
N LEU A 835 -24.78 -20.81 -22.20
CA LEU A 835 -25.17 -21.77 -23.26
C LEU A 835 -24.90 -23.23 -22.86
N SER A 836 -23.80 -23.52 -22.18
CA SER A 836 -23.47 -24.91 -21.77
C SER A 836 -24.40 -25.43 -20.67
N LEU A 837 -25.06 -24.54 -19.94
CA LEU A 837 -26.13 -24.87 -18.99
C LEU A 837 -27.49 -25.13 -19.68
N GLY A 838 -27.54 -25.11 -21.01
CA GLY A 838 -28.74 -25.39 -21.80
C GLY A 838 -29.68 -24.20 -21.94
N ILE A 839 -29.16 -22.97 -21.83
CA ILE A 839 -29.97 -21.76 -21.97
C ILE A 839 -30.48 -21.62 -23.41
N PRO A 840 -31.80 -21.40 -23.62
CA PRO A 840 -32.36 -21.29 -24.96
C PRO A 840 -31.85 -20.06 -25.70
N LYS A 841 -31.84 -18.89 -25.05
CA LYS A 841 -31.45 -17.62 -25.66
C LYS A 841 -30.43 -16.84 -24.82
N VAL A 842 -29.39 -16.31 -25.46
CA VAL A 842 -28.43 -15.37 -24.87
C VAL A 842 -28.39 -14.09 -25.70
N ILE A 843 -28.52 -12.94 -25.03
CA ILE A 843 -28.34 -11.61 -25.64
C ILE A 843 -27.08 -10.99 -25.03
N ALA A 844 -26.08 -10.68 -25.84
CA ALA A 844 -24.77 -10.21 -25.40
C ALA A 844 -24.47 -8.81 -25.93
N TYR A 845 -24.04 -7.91 -25.04
CA TYR A 845 -23.63 -6.54 -25.37
C TYR A 845 -22.15 -6.32 -25.09
N GLU A 846 -21.39 -5.91 -26.10
CA GLU A 846 -19.96 -5.59 -25.98
C GLU A 846 -19.60 -4.38 -26.86
N PRO A 847 -19.18 -3.24 -26.28
CA PRO A 847 -18.86 -2.04 -27.05
C PRO A 847 -17.46 -2.00 -27.64
N GLU A 848 -16.49 -2.74 -27.08
CA GLU A 848 -15.09 -2.72 -27.51
C GLU A 848 -14.93 -3.55 -28.79
N PRO A 849 -14.52 -2.95 -29.93
CA PRO A 849 -14.49 -3.67 -31.21
C PRO A 849 -13.67 -4.97 -31.20
N GLY A 850 -12.51 -4.99 -30.53
CA GLY A 850 -11.67 -6.20 -30.48
C GLY A 850 -12.28 -7.33 -29.65
N ASN A 851 -12.91 -7.01 -28.53
CA ASN A 851 -13.68 -7.96 -27.73
C ASN A 851 -14.92 -8.43 -28.48
N ALA A 852 -15.63 -7.53 -29.14
CA ALA A 852 -16.83 -7.84 -29.92
C ALA A 852 -16.53 -8.81 -31.08
N GLU A 853 -15.37 -8.69 -31.72
CA GLU A 853 -14.92 -9.64 -32.74
C GLU A 853 -14.69 -11.05 -32.16
N LEU A 854 -14.01 -11.14 -31.01
CA LEU A 854 -13.81 -12.40 -30.31
C LEU A 854 -15.13 -13.00 -29.79
N LEU A 855 -16.02 -12.17 -29.25
CA LEU A 855 -17.36 -12.53 -28.82
C LEU A 855 -18.18 -13.13 -29.99
N ALA A 856 -18.19 -12.44 -31.12
CA ALA A 856 -18.87 -12.90 -32.33
C ALA A 856 -18.33 -14.26 -32.79
N HIS A 857 -17.00 -14.39 -32.86
CA HIS A 857 -16.38 -15.68 -33.17
C HIS A 857 -16.79 -16.77 -32.18
N ASN A 858 -16.69 -16.51 -30.87
CA ASN A 858 -16.88 -17.52 -29.83
C ASN A 858 -18.33 -17.99 -29.66
N LEU A 859 -19.29 -17.19 -30.13
CA LEU A 859 -20.72 -17.48 -30.03
C LEU A 859 -21.40 -17.76 -31.38
N GLN A 860 -20.67 -17.71 -32.51
CA GLN A 860 -21.21 -18.07 -33.82
C GLN A 860 -21.18 -19.60 -33.99
N PRO A 861 -22.31 -20.31 -34.13
CA PRO A 861 -22.30 -21.76 -34.34
C PRO A 861 -21.54 -22.16 -35.62
N THR A 862 -20.83 -23.28 -35.60
CA THR A 862 -20.23 -23.86 -36.81
C THR A 862 -21.34 -24.38 -37.72
N GLU A 863 -21.45 -23.84 -38.94
CA GLU A 863 -22.49 -24.18 -39.91
C GLU A 863 -22.56 -25.70 -40.17
N SER A 864 -23.52 -26.38 -39.56
CA SER A 864 -23.80 -27.80 -39.82
C SER A 864 -25.28 -28.12 -39.59
N ASP A 865 -26.13 -27.50 -40.40
CA ASP A 865 -27.33 -28.09 -41.03
C ASP A 865 -28.20 -26.94 -41.54
N GLU A 866 -28.21 -26.71 -42.85
CA GLU A 866 -29.08 -25.71 -43.50
C GLU A 866 -30.58 -25.92 -43.19
N ASN A 867 -30.96 -27.08 -42.65
CA ASN A 867 -32.31 -27.39 -42.19
C ASN A 867 -32.64 -26.90 -40.77
N GLU A 868 -31.66 -26.56 -39.93
CA GLU A 868 -31.86 -25.94 -38.61
C GLU A 868 -31.82 -24.39 -38.66
N SER A 869 -31.71 -23.78 -39.84
CA SER A 869 -31.53 -22.33 -40.02
C SER A 869 -32.66 -21.43 -39.46
N LYS A 870 -33.78 -22.03 -39.00
CA LYS A 870 -34.86 -21.29 -38.31
C LYS A 870 -34.63 -21.12 -36.81
N ASP A 871 -33.68 -21.84 -36.20
CA ASP A 871 -33.35 -21.73 -34.77
C ASP A 871 -32.06 -20.92 -34.51
N ASN A 872 -31.59 -20.15 -35.52
CA ASN A 872 -30.51 -19.16 -35.37
C ASN A 872 -30.81 -18.03 -34.37
N SER A 873 -31.96 -18.06 -33.67
CA SER A 873 -32.36 -17.10 -32.63
C SER A 873 -31.72 -17.31 -31.25
N ARG A 874 -30.87 -18.33 -31.07
CA ARG A 874 -30.29 -18.68 -29.76
C ARG A 874 -29.28 -17.66 -29.24
N VAL A 875 -28.57 -16.94 -30.10
CA VAL A 875 -27.60 -15.93 -29.70
C VAL A 875 -27.87 -14.62 -30.45
N GLU A 876 -27.94 -13.53 -29.70
CA GLU A 876 -28.11 -12.17 -30.22
C GLU A 876 -26.95 -11.31 -29.73
N ILE A 877 -26.13 -10.78 -30.65
CA ILE A 877 -24.91 -10.03 -30.31
C ILE A 877 -25.09 -8.57 -30.73
N HIS A 878 -24.84 -7.65 -29.80
CA HIS A 878 -24.94 -6.22 -30.01
C HIS A 878 -23.60 -5.54 -29.73
N ILE A 879 -23.06 -4.87 -30.75
CA ILE A 879 -21.83 -4.06 -30.62
C ILE A 879 -22.21 -2.66 -30.12
N ALA A 880 -22.65 -2.58 -28.86
CA ALA A 880 -23.14 -1.36 -28.25
C ALA A 880 -22.84 -1.30 -26.75
N ALA A 881 -22.60 -0.10 -26.24
CA ALA A 881 -22.46 0.18 -24.82
C ALA A 881 -23.84 0.33 -24.19
N VAL A 882 -24.09 -0.38 -23.10
CA VAL A 882 -25.34 -0.23 -22.35
C VAL A 882 -25.12 0.83 -21.26
N ALA A 883 -25.88 1.92 -21.30
CA ALA A 883 -25.70 3.03 -20.38
C ALA A 883 -27.04 3.65 -19.99
N HIS A 884 -27.06 4.51 -18.97
CA HIS A 884 -28.23 5.35 -18.70
C HIS A 884 -28.37 6.48 -19.74
N GLY A 885 -29.62 6.86 -20.03
CA GLY A 885 -29.97 7.96 -20.96
C GLY A 885 -30.48 7.50 -22.33
N ALA A 886 -30.63 8.44 -23.26
CA ALA A 886 -31.15 8.16 -24.60
C ALA A 886 -30.12 7.42 -25.48
N SER A 887 -30.61 6.65 -26.45
CA SER A 887 -29.76 6.00 -27.46
C SER A 887 -28.99 7.03 -28.27
N GLY A 888 -27.74 6.73 -28.59
CA GLY A 888 -26.91 7.61 -29.40
C GLY A 888 -25.47 7.14 -29.46
N TYR A 889 -24.66 7.76 -30.29
CA TYR A 889 -23.24 7.45 -30.35
C TYR A 889 -22.48 8.16 -29.23
N LYS A 890 -21.70 7.40 -28.46
CA LYS A 890 -20.79 7.92 -27.43
C LYS A 890 -19.34 7.59 -27.78
N THR A 891 -18.40 8.25 -27.11
CA THR A 891 -16.97 7.97 -27.24
C THR A 891 -16.57 6.92 -26.21
N LEU A 892 -16.04 5.79 -26.67
CA LEU A 892 -15.34 4.82 -25.86
C LEU A 892 -13.85 5.19 -25.86
N VAL A 893 -13.25 5.33 -24.67
CA VAL A 893 -11.81 5.56 -24.55
C VAL A 893 -11.13 4.26 -24.15
N HIS A 894 -10.00 3.96 -24.77
CA HIS A 894 -9.17 2.82 -24.41
C HIS A 894 -7.83 3.28 -23.89
N ALA A 895 -7.47 2.84 -22.70
CA ALA A 895 -6.21 3.23 -22.09
C ALA A 895 -5.13 2.19 -22.42
N ARG A 896 -4.05 2.65 -23.07
CA ARG A 896 -2.92 1.78 -23.43
C ARG A 896 -2.37 1.04 -22.21
N SER A 897 -1.88 -0.19 -22.42
CA SER A 897 -1.02 -0.89 -21.46
C SER A 897 0.12 0.03 -21.03
N ARG A 898 0.56 -0.11 -19.78
CA ARG A 898 1.69 0.68 -19.31
C ARG A 898 2.94 0.28 -20.09
N ASN A 899 3.84 1.24 -20.28
CA ASN A 899 5.12 1.03 -20.95
C ASN A 899 6.05 0.03 -20.22
N ASP A 900 5.70 -0.41 -19.00
CA ASP A 900 6.43 -1.39 -18.21
C ASP A 900 5.94 -2.83 -18.44
N GLY A 901 5.16 -3.06 -19.51
CA GLY A 901 4.53 -4.34 -19.80
C GLY A 901 3.32 -4.67 -18.92
N THR A 902 3.00 -3.85 -17.90
CA THR A 902 1.83 -4.08 -17.06
C THR A 902 0.57 -3.85 -17.88
N ILE A 903 -0.20 -4.93 -18.05
CA ILE A 903 -1.48 -4.91 -18.73
C ILE A 903 -2.41 -3.99 -17.98
N ASN A 904 -2.92 -3.00 -18.70
CA ASN A 904 -3.93 -2.14 -18.14
C ASN A 904 -5.24 -2.94 -18.08
N THR A 905 -5.61 -3.39 -16.88
CA THR A 905 -6.88 -4.10 -16.65
C THR A 905 -8.10 -3.22 -16.93
N TRP A 906 -7.90 -1.90 -17.02
CA TRP A 906 -8.92 -0.89 -17.31
C TRP A 906 -8.91 -0.53 -18.80
N ARG A 907 -9.13 -1.54 -19.66
CA ARG A 907 -8.87 -1.38 -21.10
C ARG A 907 -9.76 -0.34 -21.72
N HIS A 908 -11.04 -0.24 -21.34
CA HIS A 908 -11.96 0.72 -21.91
C HIS A 908 -12.96 1.29 -20.88
N ALA A 909 -13.64 2.38 -21.26
CA ALA A 909 -14.81 2.95 -20.59
C ALA A 909 -15.42 3.99 -21.51
N LEU A 910 -16.71 4.29 -21.36
CA LEU A 910 -17.26 5.50 -21.98
C LEU A 910 -16.54 6.74 -21.43
N GLU A 911 -16.22 7.72 -22.29
CA GLU A 911 -15.36 8.86 -21.98
C GLU A 911 -15.83 9.63 -20.74
N ASP A 912 -17.14 9.86 -20.63
CA ASP A 912 -17.79 10.54 -19.49
C ASP A 912 -17.58 9.82 -18.15
N TYR A 913 -17.30 8.52 -18.19
CA TYR A 913 -17.16 7.63 -17.04
C TYR A 913 -15.70 7.23 -16.79
N SER A 914 -14.81 7.52 -17.73
CA SER A 914 -13.42 7.12 -17.65
C SER A 914 -12.66 7.90 -16.58
N GLN A 915 -12.02 7.17 -15.67
CA GLN A 915 -11.09 7.75 -14.69
C GLN A 915 -9.82 8.34 -15.32
N TYR A 916 -9.55 8.02 -16.60
CA TYR A 916 -8.43 8.57 -17.35
C TYR A 916 -8.71 9.96 -17.92
N MET A 917 -9.99 10.36 -17.94
CA MET A 917 -10.40 11.68 -18.37
C MET A 917 -10.29 12.68 -17.23
N ASP A 918 -9.69 13.83 -17.55
CA ASP A 918 -9.56 14.93 -16.61
C ASP A 918 -10.83 15.75 -16.75
N LYS A 919 -11.81 15.44 -15.89
CA LYS A 919 -13.12 16.10 -15.89
C LYS A 919 -13.03 17.60 -15.56
N SER A 920 -11.86 18.09 -15.11
CA SER A 920 -11.65 19.52 -14.85
C SER A 920 -11.37 20.34 -16.12
N THR A 921 -11.11 19.68 -17.26
CA THR A 921 -10.82 20.33 -18.54
C THR A 921 -11.81 19.91 -19.62
N LYS A 922 -12.38 20.86 -20.36
CA LYS A 922 -13.30 20.58 -21.48
C LYS A 922 -12.61 19.95 -22.71
N LEU A 923 -11.27 20.00 -22.78
CA LEU A 923 -10.49 19.45 -23.89
C LEU A 923 -9.54 18.37 -23.36
N PRO A 924 -9.38 17.24 -24.06
CA PRO A 924 -8.33 16.27 -23.77
C PRO A 924 -6.97 16.97 -23.79
N SER A 925 -6.15 16.77 -22.76
CA SER A 925 -4.76 17.20 -22.82
C SER A 925 -4.02 16.43 -23.92
N LYS A 926 -3.02 17.03 -24.59
CA LYS A 926 -2.11 16.30 -25.51
C LYS A 926 -1.54 15.01 -24.91
N LYS A 927 -1.40 14.98 -23.57
CA LYS A 927 -0.99 13.79 -22.82
C LYS A 927 -2.05 12.69 -22.83
N GLN A 928 -3.32 13.03 -22.70
CA GLN A 928 -4.43 12.07 -22.83
C GLN A 928 -4.59 11.57 -24.26
N GLU A 929 -4.39 12.43 -25.27
CA GLU A 929 -4.42 12.01 -26.67
C GLU A 929 -3.34 10.98 -27.00
N ASN A 930 -2.16 11.09 -26.39
CA ASN A 930 -1.07 10.13 -26.59
C ASN A 930 -1.27 8.79 -25.84
N ILE A 931 -2.16 8.74 -24.84
CA ILE A 931 -2.34 7.57 -23.95
C ILE A 931 -3.66 6.86 -24.22
N LEU A 932 -4.68 7.59 -24.68
CA LEU A 932 -6.03 7.08 -24.91
C LEU A 932 -6.34 6.99 -26.40
N THR A 933 -6.70 5.81 -26.88
CA THR A 933 -7.37 5.69 -28.18
C THR A 933 -8.87 5.90 -27.99
N ARG A 934 -9.54 6.45 -29.00
CA ARG A 934 -10.98 6.75 -28.96
C ARG A 934 -11.67 6.02 -30.09
N SER A 935 -12.75 5.31 -29.78
CA SER A 935 -13.67 4.76 -30.77
C SER A 935 -15.07 5.30 -30.54
N ARG A 936 -15.80 5.55 -31.64
CA ARG A 936 -17.24 5.84 -31.52
C ARG A 936 -17.98 4.53 -31.43
N VAL A 937 -18.83 4.42 -30.41
CA VAL A 937 -19.65 3.23 -30.20
C VAL A 937 -21.11 3.64 -30.06
N LEU A 938 -22.02 2.80 -30.53
CA LEU A 938 -23.43 2.98 -30.24
C LEU A 938 -23.63 2.79 -28.73
N SER A 939 -24.43 3.65 -28.11
CA SER A 939 -24.88 3.50 -26.74
C SER A 939 -26.38 3.38 -26.72
N VAL A 940 -26.89 2.42 -25.96
CA VAL A 940 -28.32 2.14 -25.82
C VAL A 940 -28.75 2.16 -24.35
N PRO A 941 -29.98 2.61 -24.03
CA PRO A 941 -30.52 2.51 -22.69
C PRO A 941 -30.70 1.05 -22.30
N PHE A 942 -30.41 0.75 -21.03
CA PHE A 942 -30.79 -0.54 -20.45
C PHE A 942 -32.30 -0.70 -20.40
N PHE A 943 -32.99 0.21 -19.71
CA PHE A 943 -34.45 0.21 -19.62
C PHE A 943 -35.06 0.74 -20.91
N GLY A 944 -35.84 -0.11 -21.59
CA GLY A 944 -36.59 0.25 -22.80
C GLY A 944 -35.87 -0.02 -24.13
N ASN A 945 -34.64 -0.54 -24.12
CA ASN A 945 -33.98 -1.08 -25.32
C ASN A 945 -33.25 -2.40 -25.01
N ALA A 946 -32.14 -2.35 -24.28
CA ALA A 946 -31.31 -3.56 -24.09
C ALA A 946 -32.03 -4.63 -23.28
N LEU A 947 -32.80 -4.23 -22.27
CA LEU A 947 -33.69 -5.13 -21.54
C LEU A 947 -35.04 -5.25 -22.27
N THR A 948 -35.30 -6.44 -22.81
CA THR A 948 -36.52 -6.78 -23.54
C THR A 948 -37.39 -7.78 -22.78
N PRO A 949 -38.71 -7.86 -23.05
CA PRO A 949 -39.57 -8.91 -22.50
C PRO A 949 -39.00 -10.32 -22.76
N GLY A 950 -39.18 -11.22 -21.80
CA GLY A 950 -38.68 -12.60 -21.81
C GLY A 950 -37.29 -12.79 -21.20
N VAL A 951 -36.52 -11.72 -20.98
CA VAL A 951 -35.23 -11.78 -20.25
C VAL A 951 -35.51 -12.04 -18.77
N THR A 952 -35.06 -13.18 -18.26
CA THR A 952 -35.32 -13.60 -16.87
C THR A 952 -34.06 -13.59 -16.00
N PHE A 953 -32.87 -13.60 -16.61
CA PHE A 953 -31.57 -13.51 -15.94
C PHE A 953 -30.73 -12.41 -16.60
N VAL A 954 -30.11 -11.55 -15.78
CA VAL A 954 -29.22 -10.49 -16.25
C VAL A 954 -27.87 -10.60 -15.53
N LYS A 955 -26.77 -10.62 -16.27
CA LYS A 955 -25.41 -10.37 -15.77
C LYS A 955 -24.93 -9.02 -16.28
N MET A 956 -24.30 -8.21 -15.42
CA MET A 956 -23.81 -6.89 -15.76
C MET A 956 -22.43 -6.62 -15.17
N ASP A 957 -21.43 -6.45 -16.02
CA ASP A 957 -20.09 -6.02 -15.61
C ASP A 957 -20.03 -4.49 -15.55
N CYS A 958 -19.83 -3.89 -14.36
CA CYS A 958 -19.91 -2.43 -14.20
C CYS A 958 -18.53 -1.76 -14.31
N GLU A 959 -18.15 -1.40 -15.54
CA GLU A 959 -16.91 -0.65 -15.80
C GLU A 959 -17.05 0.88 -15.65
N GLY A 960 -18.27 1.37 -15.47
CA GLY A 960 -18.55 2.70 -14.93
C GLY A 960 -19.87 3.32 -15.41
N ALA A 961 -20.27 3.09 -16.66
CA ALA A 961 -21.51 3.63 -17.22
C ALA A 961 -22.75 2.92 -16.64
N GLU A 962 -22.58 1.66 -16.27
CA GLU A 962 -23.58 0.78 -15.70
C GLU A 962 -23.96 1.22 -14.27
N LEU A 963 -23.05 1.89 -13.56
CA LEU A 963 -23.31 2.45 -12.24
C LEU A 963 -24.47 3.45 -12.28
N ASP A 964 -24.56 4.26 -13.33
CA ASP A 964 -25.67 5.21 -13.50
C ASP A 964 -27.00 4.52 -13.76
N ILE A 965 -27.00 3.33 -14.37
CA ILE A 965 -28.21 2.51 -14.55
C ILE A 965 -28.74 2.14 -13.16
N LEU A 966 -27.86 1.62 -12.29
CA LEU A 966 -28.21 1.20 -10.93
C LEU A 966 -28.63 2.36 -10.01
N LEU A 967 -28.09 3.56 -10.27
CA LEU A 967 -28.39 4.77 -9.50
C LEU A 967 -29.61 5.55 -10.02
N SER A 968 -30.14 5.18 -11.19
CA SER A 968 -31.28 5.82 -11.83
C SER A 968 -32.59 5.55 -11.08
N GLU A 969 -33.58 6.43 -11.28
CA GLU A 969 -34.94 6.24 -10.75
C GLU A 969 -35.64 5.02 -11.37
N ALA A 970 -35.30 4.66 -12.61
CA ALA A 970 -35.88 3.47 -13.25
C ALA A 970 -35.46 2.18 -12.53
N ALA A 971 -34.23 2.11 -12.01
CA ALA A 971 -33.76 0.94 -11.27
C ALA A 971 -34.52 0.68 -9.96
N SER A 972 -35.20 1.69 -9.39
CA SER A 972 -36.06 1.50 -8.22
C SER A 972 -37.51 1.14 -8.53
N LYS A 973 -37.90 1.11 -9.81
CA LYS A 973 -39.26 0.82 -10.25
C LYS A 973 -39.42 -0.65 -10.61
N PRO A 974 -40.25 -1.43 -9.89
CA PRO A 974 -40.44 -2.87 -10.17
C PRO A 974 -40.86 -3.18 -11.62
N GLU A 975 -41.60 -2.28 -12.27
CA GLU A 975 -42.07 -2.40 -13.64
C GLU A 975 -40.96 -2.19 -14.70
N SER A 976 -39.88 -1.49 -14.35
CA SER A 976 -38.76 -1.26 -15.30
C SER A 976 -37.94 -2.53 -15.54
N TRP A 977 -37.98 -3.48 -14.59
CA TRP A 977 -37.24 -4.74 -14.67
C TRP A 977 -37.95 -5.85 -15.45
N LEU A 978 -39.13 -5.59 -16.03
CA LEU A 978 -39.88 -6.54 -16.87
C LEU A 978 -39.97 -7.94 -16.22
N ASP A 979 -39.49 -8.98 -16.91
CA ASP A 979 -39.54 -10.38 -16.49
C ASP A 979 -38.28 -10.82 -15.71
N VAL A 980 -37.38 -9.89 -15.35
CA VAL A 980 -36.13 -10.22 -14.66
C VAL A 980 -36.43 -10.74 -13.26
N THR A 981 -36.01 -11.98 -13.02
CA THR A 981 -36.11 -12.62 -11.71
C THR A 981 -34.74 -12.71 -11.03
N HIS A 982 -33.67 -12.78 -11.81
CA HIS A 982 -32.29 -12.89 -11.32
C HIS A 982 -31.43 -11.82 -11.97
N PHE A 983 -30.71 -11.06 -11.14
CA PHE A 983 -29.81 -10.02 -11.56
C PHE A 983 -28.49 -10.13 -10.79
N VAL A 984 -27.37 -10.27 -11.50
CA VAL A 984 -26.03 -10.29 -10.93
C VAL A 984 -25.18 -9.22 -11.57
N PHE A 985 -24.40 -8.51 -10.76
CA PHE A 985 -23.49 -7.50 -11.26
C PHE A 985 -22.23 -7.39 -10.43
N GLU A 986 -21.16 -6.90 -11.06
CA GLU A 986 -19.90 -6.60 -10.39
C GLU A 986 -19.80 -5.11 -10.09
N TRP A 987 -19.75 -4.74 -8.81
CA TRP A 987 -19.54 -3.35 -8.39
C TRP A 987 -18.05 -3.05 -8.22
N SER A 988 -17.52 -2.21 -9.11
CA SER A 988 -16.11 -1.82 -9.03
C SER A 988 -15.87 -0.64 -8.09
N PHE A 989 -15.39 -0.93 -6.88
CA PHE A 989 -14.99 0.09 -5.91
C PHE A 989 -13.71 0.82 -6.30
N THR A 990 -13.02 0.37 -7.33
CA THR A 990 -11.95 1.18 -7.91
C THR A 990 -12.49 2.42 -8.66
N LYS A 991 -13.69 2.29 -9.26
CA LYS A 991 -14.39 3.33 -10.02
C LYS A 991 -15.18 4.25 -9.11
N GLU A 992 -15.99 3.66 -8.23
CA GLU A 992 -16.82 4.37 -7.27
C GLU A 992 -16.53 3.85 -5.87
N LYS A 993 -15.71 4.60 -5.14
CA LYS A 993 -15.27 4.21 -3.78
C LYS A 993 -16.31 4.50 -2.72
N ARG A 994 -17.26 5.39 -2.96
CA ARG A 994 -18.20 5.84 -1.92
C ARG A 994 -19.18 4.72 -1.61
N VAL A 995 -19.12 4.24 -0.37
CA VAL A 995 -19.98 3.16 0.11
C VAL A 995 -21.45 3.56 0.10
N GLN A 996 -21.76 4.84 0.33
CA GLN A 996 -23.13 5.32 0.22
C GLN A 996 -23.70 5.24 -1.20
N THR A 997 -22.87 5.46 -2.22
CA THR A 997 -23.31 5.32 -3.61
C THR A 997 -23.65 3.86 -3.91
N PHE A 998 -22.83 2.93 -3.42
CA PHE A 998 -23.15 1.50 -3.45
C PHE A 998 -24.47 1.19 -2.72
N HIS A 999 -24.66 1.67 -1.49
CA HIS A 999 -25.91 1.46 -0.75
C HIS A 999 -27.14 2.04 -1.44
N LYS A 1000 -26.99 3.19 -2.12
CA LYS A 1000 -28.08 3.75 -2.92
C LYS A 1000 -28.48 2.79 -4.05
N ALA A 1001 -27.50 2.21 -4.77
CA ALA A 1001 -27.78 1.21 -5.79
C ALA A 1001 -28.48 -0.03 -5.21
N ILE A 1002 -28.00 -0.54 -4.07
CA ILE A 1002 -28.64 -1.67 -3.36
C ILE A 1002 -30.07 -1.31 -2.92
N GLY A 1003 -30.27 -0.11 -2.38
CA GLY A 1003 -31.58 0.40 -1.96
C GLY A 1003 -32.56 0.50 -3.12
N ASN A 1004 -32.12 0.99 -4.29
CA ASN A 1004 -32.93 1.02 -5.49
C ASN A 1004 -33.43 -0.39 -5.86
N LEU A 1005 -32.54 -1.39 -5.89
CA LEU A 1005 -32.91 -2.78 -6.20
C LEU A 1005 -33.91 -3.35 -5.17
N GLN A 1006 -33.72 -3.06 -3.89
CA GLN A 1006 -34.63 -3.48 -2.83
C GLN A 1006 -36.02 -2.86 -2.99
N VAL A 1007 -36.11 -1.58 -3.33
CA VAL A 1007 -37.38 -0.90 -3.61
C VAL A 1007 -38.07 -1.49 -4.85
N ALA A 1008 -37.29 -1.90 -5.86
CA ALA A 1008 -37.80 -2.62 -7.03
C ALA A 1008 -38.28 -4.05 -6.72
N GLY A 1009 -38.12 -4.52 -5.48
CA GLY A 1009 -38.61 -5.82 -4.99
C GLY A 1009 -37.56 -6.93 -4.98
N PHE A 1010 -36.28 -6.63 -5.26
CA PHE A 1010 -35.22 -7.64 -5.17
C PHE A 1010 -34.75 -7.87 -3.74
N GLN A 1011 -34.51 -9.12 -3.41
CA GLN A 1011 -33.66 -9.52 -2.28
C GLN A 1011 -32.21 -9.50 -2.76
N VAL A 1012 -31.33 -8.82 -2.00
CA VAL A 1012 -29.95 -8.56 -2.44
C VAL A 1012 -28.91 -9.15 -1.47
N TRP A 1013 -27.89 -9.80 -2.03
CA TRP A 1013 -26.75 -10.42 -1.34
C TRP A 1013 -25.43 -10.00 -1.99
N TYR A 1014 -24.39 -9.85 -1.19
CA TYR A 1014 -23.03 -9.55 -1.64
C TYR A 1014 -22.03 -9.88 -0.51
N ASP A 1015 -20.75 -10.04 -0.86
CA ASP A 1015 -19.70 -10.31 0.13
C ASP A 1015 -19.46 -9.11 1.06
N GLY A 1016 -19.49 -9.36 2.37
CA GLY A 1016 -19.27 -8.35 3.41
C GLY A 1016 -20.54 -7.63 3.92
N LYS A 1017 -21.74 -8.06 3.53
CA LYS A 1017 -23.00 -7.57 4.12
C LYS A 1017 -23.00 -7.72 5.65
N GLY A 1018 -23.42 -6.69 6.37
CA GLY A 1018 -23.35 -6.61 7.84
C GLY A 1018 -21.99 -6.20 8.41
N ALA A 1019 -21.00 -5.89 7.58
CA ALA A 1019 -19.75 -5.30 8.02
C ALA A 1019 -19.93 -3.83 8.47
N TRP A 1020 -18.92 -3.28 9.14
CA TRP A 1020 -18.94 -1.91 9.67
C TRP A 1020 -19.30 -0.84 8.62
N TRP A 1021 -18.86 -1.02 7.37
CA TRP A 1021 -19.10 -0.09 6.27
C TRP A 1021 -20.56 -0.14 5.79
N ASP A 1022 -21.22 -1.29 5.88
CA ASP A 1022 -22.63 -1.49 5.51
C ASP A 1022 -23.57 -0.68 6.43
N THR A 1023 -23.18 -0.55 7.70
CA THR A 1023 -23.92 0.24 8.70
C THR A 1023 -23.49 1.69 8.81
N SER A 1024 -22.48 2.13 8.04
CA SER A 1024 -21.95 3.48 8.17
C SER A 1024 -22.89 4.51 7.57
N SER A 1025 -23.37 5.45 8.41
CA SER A 1025 -24.15 6.60 7.96
C SER A 1025 -23.26 7.75 7.44
N ASP A 1026 -21.94 7.64 7.52
CA ASP A 1026 -21.02 8.70 7.13
C ASP A 1026 -20.88 8.79 5.59
N PRO A 1027 -21.23 9.93 4.95
CA PRO A 1027 -21.10 10.13 3.51
C PRO A 1027 -19.67 10.14 2.98
N SER A 1028 -18.68 10.29 3.86
CA SER A 1028 -17.27 10.17 3.53
C SER A 1028 -16.75 8.72 3.59
N THR A 1029 -17.63 7.75 3.85
CA THR A 1029 -17.27 6.32 3.88
C THR A 1029 -16.81 5.86 2.50
N MET A 1030 -15.53 5.49 2.40
CA MET A 1030 -14.92 4.94 1.19
C MET A 1030 -14.58 3.48 1.42
N TRP A 1031 -14.73 2.68 0.38
CA TRP A 1031 -14.33 1.29 0.36
C TRP A 1031 -12.82 1.17 0.63
N PRO A 1032 -12.42 0.35 1.62
CA PRO A 1032 -11.03 0.29 2.04
C PRO A 1032 -10.18 -0.62 1.14
N PHE A 1033 -10.81 -1.52 0.39
CA PHE A 1033 -10.11 -2.49 -0.44
C PHE A 1033 -10.02 -2.00 -1.90
N ARG A 1034 -9.19 -2.66 -2.69
CA ARG A 1034 -9.10 -2.44 -4.15
C ARG A 1034 -9.76 -3.57 -4.94
N SER A 1035 -10.60 -4.36 -4.27
CA SER A 1035 -11.34 -5.46 -4.87
C SER A 1035 -12.74 -5.01 -5.20
N ASP A 1036 -13.24 -5.55 -6.29
CA ASP A 1036 -14.61 -5.39 -6.75
C ASP A 1036 -15.51 -6.39 -6.00
N LEU A 1037 -16.80 -6.11 -5.96
CA LEU A 1037 -17.79 -6.96 -5.27
C LEU A 1037 -18.81 -7.50 -6.26
N VAL A 1038 -19.03 -8.81 -6.25
CA VAL A 1038 -20.18 -9.40 -6.95
C VAL A 1038 -21.43 -9.27 -6.07
N VAL A 1039 -22.50 -8.75 -6.67
CA VAL A 1039 -23.80 -8.54 -6.04
C VAL A 1039 -24.83 -9.41 -6.75
N PHE A 1040 -25.61 -10.14 -5.97
CA PHE A 1040 -26.68 -11.02 -6.42
C PHE A 1040 -28.02 -10.45 -5.96
N ALA A 1041 -28.97 -10.33 -6.88
CA ALA A 1041 -30.31 -9.80 -6.62
C ALA A 1041 -31.36 -10.74 -7.22
N MET A 1042 -32.31 -11.21 -6.40
CA MET A 1042 -33.38 -12.13 -6.82
C MET A 1042 -34.75 -11.60 -6.41
N ARG A 1043 -35.73 -11.71 -7.29
CA ARG A 1043 -37.11 -11.27 -7.07
C ARG A 1043 -38.04 -12.41 -6.68
#